data_AF-A0A8J7HK51-F1
#
_entry.id   AF-A0A8J7HK51-F1
#
_cell.length_a   1.000
_cell.length_b   1.000
_cell.length_c   1.000
_cell.angle_alpha   90.00
_cell.angle_beta   90.00
_cell.angle_gamma   90.00
#
_symmetry.space_group_name_H-M   'P 1'
#
loop_
_entity.id
_entity.type
_entity.pdbx_description
1 polymer ?
#
loop_
_entity_poly.entity_id
_entity_poly.type
_entity_poly.pdbx_seq_one_letter_code
_entity_poly.pdbx_strand_id
1 'polypeptide(L)'
;MPSEPAFIDYILGIATKNLRLFDNKDPRIDGSIAGEDLPYDAGFKFKTSVQGVIKAIRAWIPATDDINQSHKARLWDVETQQLLAEAEFTNIVGDSWNEVTLSTPITIEPNKIYLVSTEILKRLPRTGFFFNNPYTKDAITVLGASESVNSVFAYYAPGYNDRATQYPAFPSFSFQNSYYYQDIVFDASAETQTIRVREHVTTHPIFLENLKQGTQGWDNINYAQNLEIAAFLSSESINKGEFIDVKASLAVAGNIKIEVFRLGYYNGVGARLLYLVDDIPAIPQSTEIVNPATKLVRFNWLTTYTLQTDATWVTGCYLVKLTDKSTGKQCLSFFVLRDDNLESDILYKFAFSTHYAYNSFGYNSYNRYSAYSGGERSLQISLDRPWEGNTYNSGTPNSNPLRWEYQTIRWLEKNAYRVSYCSGQDIDKNGSGYVKNYSAFMISGHDEYWSFKEYKAIKEAIESGVSVVSLSANTCYWNIKWSSDYRTAVIHKRNEYLAGGVVSNYQLDTLNVPPTYRFRDPEVFGKTIDGCTITAELGLLGVGYIGDTNALYGGYSLQIKKDDPVLRGTGLKPGDQIPLLVGYEWDHIDPDPSAQPQTKTGTPSFVDSIIFESTITDPIPDSSNVSQSFIGDLALSAVQTAQGVYFTAPSGAKVFSAGSLQTSWGLDSWKVFPSRESKPYQRIIYNMLEDIGVWSGFEPPQSS
;
A
#
# COMPACT_ATOMS: atom_id res chain seq x y z
N MET A 1 2.27 34.06 -2.21
CA MET A 1 2.31 32.62 -2.50
C MET A 1 3.49 32.37 -3.44
N PRO A 2 4.23 31.26 -3.28
CA PRO A 2 5.23 30.87 -4.26
C PRO A 2 4.56 30.68 -5.63
N SER A 3 5.26 31.05 -6.70
CA SER A 3 4.76 30.88 -8.07
C SER A 3 4.65 29.40 -8.43
N GLU A 4 3.63 29.04 -9.19
CA GLU A 4 3.47 27.71 -9.77
C GLU A 4 4.76 27.28 -10.52
N PRO A 5 5.37 26.12 -10.18
CA PRO A 5 6.56 25.63 -10.87
C PRO A 5 6.28 25.26 -12.33
N ALA A 6 7.22 25.56 -13.24
CA ALA A 6 7.07 25.27 -14.66
C ALA A 6 7.05 23.76 -14.96
N PHE A 7 6.30 23.38 -15.99
CA PHE A 7 6.36 22.04 -16.57
C PHE A 7 7.52 21.92 -17.58
N ILE A 8 8.22 20.80 -17.54
CA ILE A 8 9.26 20.42 -18.49
C ILE A 8 8.97 19.04 -19.09
N ASP A 9 9.58 18.77 -20.24
CA ASP A 9 9.63 17.44 -20.82
C ASP A 9 10.74 16.64 -20.14
N TYR A 10 10.37 15.54 -19.49
CA TYR A 10 11.28 14.64 -18.79
C TYR A 10 11.34 13.29 -19.51
N ILE A 11 12.55 12.84 -19.83
CA ILE A 11 12.79 11.62 -20.60
C ILE A 11 12.99 10.45 -19.63
N LEU A 12 12.02 9.54 -19.59
CA LEU A 12 12.07 8.28 -18.86
C LEU A 12 12.80 7.21 -19.68
N GLY A 13 13.80 6.56 -19.09
CA GLY A 13 14.31 5.29 -19.60
C GLY A 13 13.50 4.13 -19.04
N ILE A 14 12.73 3.44 -19.87
CA ILE A 14 11.94 2.25 -19.50
C ILE A 14 12.79 1.01 -19.77
N ALA A 15 13.50 0.51 -18.76
CA ALA A 15 14.24 -0.74 -18.88
C ALA A 15 13.29 -1.94 -18.73
N THR A 16 12.90 -2.57 -19.85
CA THR A 16 12.07 -3.79 -19.86
C THR A 16 12.95 -5.03 -19.99
N LYS A 17 13.19 -5.73 -18.87
CA LYS A 17 14.00 -6.96 -18.86
C LYS A 17 13.15 -8.21 -18.76
N ASN A 18 13.60 -9.29 -19.42
CA ASN A 18 13.04 -10.64 -19.33
C ASN A 18 11.53 -10.75 -19.66
N LEU A 19 11.08 -10.03 -20.69
CA LEU A 19 9.74 -10.14 -21.27
C LEU A 19 9.49 -11.57 -21.79
N ARG A 20 8.24 -12.04 -21.64
CA ARG A 20 7.79 -13.41 -21.96
C ARG A 20 6.33 -13.39 -22.42
N LEU A 21 5.96 -14.19 -23.43
CA LEU A 21 4.58 -14.24 -23.92
C LEU A 21 3.65 -14.94 -22.92
N PHE A 22 4.11 -15.98 -22.22
CA PHE A 22 3.26 -16.81 -21.37
C PHE A 22 3.83 -16.92 -19.95
N ASP A 23 2.96 -16.86 -18.93
CA ASP A 23 3.41 -17.06 -17.55
C ASP A 23 3.63 -18.56 -17.24
N ASN A 24 4.15 -18.89 -16.04
CA ASN A 24 4.40 -20.27 -15.66
C ASN A 24 3.10 -21.07 -15.36
N LYS A 25 1.93 -20.42 -15.30
CA LYS A 25 0.64 -21.02 -14.92
C LYS A 25 -0.30 -21.24 -16.11
N ASP A 26 0.06 -20.77 -17.31
CA ASP A 26 -0.81 -20.77 -18.50
C ASP A 26 -0.44 -21.83 -19.55
N PRO A 27 -0.50 -23.15 -19.28
CA PRO A 27 -0.67 -24.12 -20.34
C PRO A 27 -2.18 -24.34 -20.51
N ARG A 28 -2.86 -23.52 -21.33
CA ARG A 28 -4.18 -23.88 -21.88
C ARG A 28 -4.03 -25.09 -22.80
N ILE A 29 -3.85 -26.27 -22.21
CA ILE A 29 -3.84 -27.53 -22.93
C ILE A 29 -5.30 -27.93 -23.11
N ASP A 30 -5.89 -27.59 -24.26
CA ASP A 30 -7.20 -28.15 -24.64
C ASP A 30 -7.12 -29.60 -25.15
N GLY A 31 -5.91 -30.20 -25.09
CA GLY A 31 -5.76 -31.64 -24.96
C GLY A 31 -5.77 -32.41 -26.28
N SER A 32 -5.14 -31.89 -27.35
CA SER A 32 -4.75 -32.75 -28.48
C SER A 32 -3.25 -32.95 -28.53
N ILE A 33 -2.81 -34.17 -28.20
CA ILE A 33 -1.50 -34.69 -28.60
C ILE A 33 -1.67 -35.20 -30.03
N ALA A 34 -0.97 -34.59 -30.99
CA ALA A 34 -1.15 -34.87 -32.41
C ALA A 34 0.16 -35.25 -33.10
N GLY A 35 0.05 -35.88 -34.26
CA GLY A 35 1.18 -36.40 -35.03
C GLY A 35 1.47 -37.88 -34.77
N GLU A 36 2.27 -38.45 -35.65
CA GLU A 36 2.87 -39.79 -35.46
C GLU A 36 3.96 -39.72 -34.40
N ASP A 37 4.31 -40.86 -33.80
CA ASP A 37 5.42 -40.99 -32.84
C ASP A 37 6.77 -40.80 -33.57
N LEU A 38 7.11 -39.53 -33.82
CA LEU A 38 8.27 -39.07 -34.58
C LEU A 38 8.92 -37.85 -33.90
N PRO A 39 10.21 -37.57 -34.16
CA PRO A 39 10.79 -36.30 -33.77
C PRO A 39 10.24 -35.15 -34.62
N TYR A 40 9.97 -34.03 -33.96
CA TYR A 40 9.56 -32.75 -34.55
C TYR A 40 10.44 -31.62 -34.02
N ASP A 41 10.54 -30.55 -34.80
CA ASP A 41 11.03 -29.25 -34.32
C ASP A 41 9.92 -28.23 -34.56
N ALA A 42 9.26 -27.76 -33.50
CA ALA A 42 8.01 -27.01 -33.59
C ALA A 42 8.06 -25.70 -32.82
N GLY A 43 7.36 -24.68 -33.33
CA GLY A 43 7.24 -23.40 -32.66
C GLY A 43 6.53 -22.33 -33.48
N PHE A 44 6.94 -21.07 -33.31
CA PHE A 44 6.27 -19.94 -33.94
C PHE A 44 7.26 -18.83 -34.33
N LYS A 45 6.85 -18.10 -35.37
CA LYS A 45 7.41 -16.85 -35.83
C LYS A 45 6.92 -15.70 -34.97
N PHE A 46 7.83 -14.81 -34.63
CA PHE A 46 7.56 -13.62 -33.83
C PHE A 46 8.36 -12.42 -34.33
N LYS A 47 7.96 -11.23 -33.91
CA LYS A 47 8.71 -9.97 -34.06
C LYS A 47 8.64 -9.18 -32.76
N THR A 48 9.55 -8.23 -32.57
CA THR A 48 9.52 -7.32 -31.41
C THR A 48 9.31 -5.87 -31.83
N SER A 49 8.67 -5.05 -30.99
CA SER A 49 8.48 -3.61 -31.27
C SER A 49 9.73 -2.77 -31.02
N VAL A 50 10.66 -3.28 -30.21
CA VAL A 50 11.94 -2.65 -29.87
C VAL A 50 13.10 -3.62 -30.11
N GLN A 51 14.32 -3.09 -30.15
CA GLN A 51 15.53 -3.89 -30.18
C GLN A 51 15.68 -4.63 -28.84
N GLY A 52 16.43 -5.71 -28.80
CA GLY A 52 16.85 -6.32 -27.54
C GLY A 52 17.61 -7.60 -27.76
N VAL A 53 17.74 -8.42 -26.72
CA VAL A 53 18.44 -9.71 -26.77
C VAL A 53 17.55 -10.85 -26.30
N ILE A 54 17.55 -11.96 -27.04
CA ILE A 54 17.00 -13.24 -26.57
C ILE A 54 18.04 -13.91 -25.69
N LYS A 55 17.68 -14.15 -24.42
CA LYS A 55 18.57 -14.74 -23.41
C LYS A 55 18.31 -16.21 -23.15
N ALA A 56 17.06 -16.63 -23.24
CA ALA A 56 16.65 -17.99 -22.99
C ALA A 56 15.43 -18.35 -23.85
N ILE A 57 15.22 -19.64 -24.02
CA ILE A 57 14.04 -20.22 -24.67
C ILE A 57 13.35 -21.11 -23.64
N ARG A 58 12.02 -21.10 -23.65
CA ARG A 58 11.18 -21.91 -22.78
C ARG A 58 10.33 -22.84 -23.62
N ALA A 59 10.06 -24.02 -23.11
CA ALA A 59 9.09 -24.93 -23.69
C ALA A 59 8.36 -25.71 -22.60
N TRP A 60 7.05 -25.90 -22.77
CA TRP A 60 6.32 -26.86 -21.97
C TRP A 60 6.47 -28.25 -22.60
N ILE A 61 7.00 -29.22 -21.85
CA ILE A 61 7.30 -30.56 -22.37
C ILE A 61 6.38 -31.57 -21.65
N PRO A 62 5.51 -32.31 -22.38
CA PRO A 62 4.61 -33.27 -21.75
C PRO A 62 5.38 -34.45 -21.17
N ALA A 63 4.92 -35.00 -20.06
CA ALA A 63 5.49 -36.21 -19.45
C ALA A 63 5.39 -37.45 -20.37
N THR A 64 4.53 -37.39 -21.38
CA THR A 64 4.39 -38.44 -22.40
C THR A 64 5.48 -38.39 -23.48
N ASP A 65 6.25 -37.31 -23.57
CA ASP A 65 7.43 -37.22 -24.43
C ASP A 65 8.61 -38.04 -23.85
N ASP A 66 9.73 -38.11 -24.55
CA ASP A 66 10.94 -38.75 -24.01
C ASP A 66 11.78 -37.80 -23.13
N ILE A 67 11.25 -37.48 -21.95
CA ILE A 67 11.85 -36.52 -21.01
C ILE A 67 13.25 -36.90 -20.48
N ASN A 68 13.71 -38.13 -20.76
CA ASN A 68 15.06 -38.59 -20.40
C ASN A 68 16.09 -38.35 -21.52
N GLN A 69 15.64 -37.92 -22.70
CA GLN A 69 16.51 -37.53 -23.81
C GLN A 69 16.71 -36.02 -23.86
N SER A 70 17.76 -35.58 -24.56
CA SER A 70 18.02 -34.16 -24.78
C SER A 70 17.00 -33.59 -25.77
N HIS A 71 16.35 -32.50 -25.38
CA HIS A 71 15.50 -31.68 -26.26
C HIS A 71 16.26 -30.39 -26.58
N LYS A 72 16.20 -29.96 -27.83
CA LYS A 72 16.92 -28.76 -28.30
C LYS A 72 15.97 -27.58 -28.54
N ALA A 73 16.32 -26.43 -28.00
CA ALA A 73 15.72 -25.14 -28.31
C ALA A 73 16.53 -24.44 -29.40
N ARG A 74 15.84 -23.79 -30.34
CA ARG A 74 16.47 -23.10 -31.48
C ARG A 74 15.85 -21.75 -31.76
N LEU A 75 16.69 -20.84 -32.24
CA LEU A 75 16.29 -19.54 -32.77
C LEU A 75 16.78 -19.41 -34.20
N TRP A 76 15.90 -18.98 -35.10
CA TRP A 76 16.16 -18.90 -36.53
C TRP A 76 15.85 -17.50 -37.05
N ASP A 77 16.62 -17.10 -38.06
CA ASP A 77 16.27 -15.98 -38.93
C ASP A 77 15.32 -16.49 -40.02
N VAL A 78 14.12 -15.89 -40.13
CA VAL A 78 13.09 -16.41 -41.05
C VAL A 78 13.37 -16.07 -42.50
N GLU A 79 14.04 -14.95 -42.77
CA GLU A 79 14.33 -14.49 -44.13
C GLU A 79 15.44 -15.33 -44.77
N THR A 80 16.51 -15.58 -44.03
CA THR A 80 17.69 -16.34 -44.48
C THR A 80 17.58 -17.84 -44.20
N GLN A 81 16.62 -18.26 -43.35
CA GLN A 81 16.50 -19.62 -42.81
C GLN A 81 17.72 -20.10 -42.02
N GLN A 82 18.60 -19.18 -41.61
CA GLN A 82 19.80 -19.49 -40.86
C GLN A 82 19.48 -19.77 -39.39
N LEU A 83 20.10 -20.82 -38.83
CA LEU A 83 20.11 -21.07 -37.40
C LEU A 83 20.98 -20.03 -36.69
N LEU A 84 20.37 -19.24 -35.79
CA LEU A 84 21.05 -18.19 -35.02
C LEU A 84 21.58 -18.70 -33.69
N ALA A 85 20.83 -19.58 -33.02
CA ALA A 85 21.24 -20.18 -31.76
C ALA A 85 20.61 -21.56 -31.57
N GLU A 86 21.30 -22.43 -30.84
CA GLU A 86 20.83 -23.72 -30.35
C GLU A 86 21.24 -23.87 -28.87
N ALA A 87 20.35 -24.42 -28.05
CA ALA A 87 20.63 -24.76 -26.66
C ALA A 87 19.87 -26.04 -26.24
N GLU A 88 20.39 -26.76 -25.25
CA GLU A 88 19.84 -28.05 -24.83
C GLU A 88 19.13 -27.95 -23.47
N PHE A 89 17.89 -28.43 -23.39
CA PHE A 89 17.20 -28.58 -22.12
C PHE A 89 17.80 -29.74 -21.33
N THR A 90 18.24 -29.46 -20.09
CA THR A 90 18.74 -30.47 -19.14
C THR A 90 17.80 -30.57 -17.94
N ASN A 91 17.69 -31.76 -17.34
CA ASN A 91 16.84 -32.01 -16.17
C ASN A 91 15.36 -31.67 -16.41
N ILE A 92 14.82 -32.15 -17.53
CA ILE A 92 13.45 -31.86 -17.94
C ILE A 92 12.46 -32.40 -16.91
N VAL A 93 11.55 -31.53 -16.47
CA VAL A 93 10.37 -31.93 -15.70
C VAL A 93 9.20 -32.05 -16.67
N GLY A 94 8.65 -33.26 -16.78
CA GLY A 94 7.46 -33.53 -17.58
C GLY A 94 6.23 -32.78 -17.06
N ASP A 95 5.33 -32.46 -17.99
CA ASP A 95 4.13 -31.65 -17.77
C ASP A 95 4.41 -30.26 -17.17
N SER A 96 5.59 -29.72 -17.42
CA SER A 96 6.05 -28.44 -16.88
C SER A 96 6.72 -27.57 -17.94
N TRP A 97 6.76 -26.27 -17.67
CA TRP A 97 7.64 -25.33 -18.36
C TRP A 97 9.09 -25.62 -17.99
N ASN A 98 9.92 -25.78 -19.01
CA ASN A 98 11.37 -25.93 -18.91
C ASN A 98 12.02 -24.72 -19.61
N GLU A 99 13.13 -24.23 -19.07
CA GLU A 99 13.84 -23.04 -19.56
C GLU A 99 15.30 -23.38 -19.80
N VAL A 100 15.84 -22.94 -20.94
CA VAL A 100 17.27 -23.07 -21.26
C VAL A 100 17.85 -21.72 -21.64
N THR A 101 18.96 -21.37 -21.00
CA THR A 101 19.70 -20.14 -21.29
C THR A 101 20.59 -20.34 -22.51
N LEU A 102 20.61 -19.37 -23.43
CA LEU A 102 21.52 -19.36 -24.56
C LEU A 102 22.93 -19.02 -24.06
N SER A 103 23.94 -19.80 -24.47
CA SER A 103 25.34 -19.56 -24.11
C SER A 103 25.84 -18.20 -24.59
N THR A 104 25.30 -17.71 -25.71
CA THR A 104 25.48 -16.35 -26.21
C THR A 104 24.09 -15.75 -26.48
N PRO A 105 23.69 -14.67 -25.78
CA PRO A 105 22.44 -13.97 -26.08
C PRO A 105 22.43 -13.43 -27.52
N ILE A 106 21.29 -13.53 -28.18
CA ILE A 106 21.14 -13.10 -29.59
C ILE A 106 20.44 -11.76 -29.65
N THR A 107 21.12 -10.76 -30.19
CA THR A 107 20.50 -9.46 -30.50
C THR A 107 19.52 -9.60 -31.65
N ILE A 108 18.30 -9.11 -31.45
CA ILE A 108 17.26 -9.08 -32.46
C ILE A 108 16.82 -7.64 -32.74
N GLU A 109 16.58 -7.37 -34.01
CA GLU A 109 16.12 -6.08 -34.53
C GLU A 109 14.59 -5.92 -34.41
N PRO A 110 14.11 -4.70 -34.11
CA PRO A 110 12.67 -4.43 -34.10
C PRO A 110 12.03 -4.71 -35.46
N ASN A 111 10.81 -5.25 -35.44
CA ASN A 111 9.97 -5.58 -36.58
C ASN A 111 10.51 -6.63 -37.56
N LYS A 112 11.75 -7.13 -37.36
CA LYS A 112 12.27 -8.29 -38.08
C LYS A 112 11.64 -9.58 -37.56
N ILE A 113 11.35 -10.53 -38.45
CA ILE A 113 10.67 -11.78 -38.11
C ILE A 113 11.70 -12.87 -37.80
N TYR A 114 11.59 -13.45 -36.62
CA TYR A 114 12.40 -14.59 -36.15
C TYR A 114 11.49 -15.78 -35.89
N LEU A 115 12.06 -16.98 -35.80
CA LEU A 115 11.35 -18.20 -35.44
C LEU A 115 12.01 -18.81 -34.21
N VAL A 116 11.23 -19.08 -33.16
CA VAL A 116 11.66 -19.93 -32.05
C VAL A 116 11.06 -21.32 -32.25
N SER A 117 11.86 -22.37 -32.05
CA SER A 117 11.39 -23.75 -32.13
C SER A 117 12.03 -24.63 -31.06
N THR A 118 11.33 -25.69 -30.69
CA THR A 118 11.80 -26.68 -29.73
C THR A 118 11.59 -28.07 -30.30
N GLU A 119 12.58 -28.93 -30.10
CA GLU A 119 12.49 -30.34 -30.43
C GLU A 119 11.52 -31.06 -29.50
N ILE A 120 10.64 -31.86 -30.08
CA ILE A 120 9.66 -32.73 -29.43
C ILE A 120 9.90 -34.12 -30.01
N LEU A 121 10.11 -35.14 -29.19
CA LEU A 121 10.68 -36.40 -29.67
C LEU A 121 9.63 -37.46 -30.03
N LYS A 122 8.40 -37.29 -29.55
CA LYS A 122 7.29 -38.21 -29.82
C LYS A 122 6.11 -37.55 -30.52
N ARG A 123 5.31 -36.76 -29.81
CA ARG A 123 4.07 -36.20 -30.37
C ARG A 123 3.93 -34.75 -29.97
N LEU A 124 3.42 -33.94 -30.89
CA LEU A 124 3.29 -32.51 -30.73
C LEU A 124 2.18 -32.16 -29.73
N PRO A 125 2.51 -31.57 -28.56
CA PRO A 125 1.50 -30.94 -27.74
C PRO A 125 1.03 -29.70 -28.49
N ARG A 126 -0.29 -29.50 -28.61
CA ARG A 126 -0.80 -28.28 -29.26
C ARG A 126 -2.17 -27.81 -28.76
N THR A 127 -2.40 -26.50 -28.88
CA THR A 127 -3.73 -25.89 -28.91
C THR A 127 -4.02 -25.39 -30.33
N GLY A 128 -5.01 -25.98 -31.00
CA GLY A 128 -5.38 -25.58 -32.36
C GLY A 128 -5.94 -24.16 -32.43
N PHE A 129 -5.76 -23.50 -33.58
CA PHE A 129 -6.35 -22.19 -33.92
C PHE A 129 -5.93 -21.00 -33.03
N PHE A 130 -4.99 -21.20 -32.12
CA PHE A 130 -4.59 -20.21 -31.12
C PHE A 130 -4.05 -18.93 -31.77
N PHE A 131 -3.22 -19.05 -32.82
CA PHE A 131 -2.63 -17.93 -33.55
C PHE A 131 -3.36 -17.65 -34.88
N ASN A 132 -4.67 -17.87 -34.95
CA ASN A 132 -5.46 -17.38 -36.08
C ASN A 132 -5.35 -15.86 -36.25
N ASN A 133 -5.28 -15.14 -35.13
CA ASN A 133 -4.99 -13.70 -35.08
C ASN A 133 -3.60 -13.47 -34.44
N PRO A 134 -2.92 -12.35 -34.74
CA PRO A 134 -1.69 -11.99 -34.05
C PRO A 134 -1.89 -11.94 -32.53
N TYR A 135 -0.93 -12.46 -31.78
CA TYR A 135 -0.94 -12.44 -30.33
C TYR A 135 0.22 -11.58 -29.83
N THR A 136 -0.10 -10.48 -29.15
CA THR A 136 0.89 -9.52 -28.65
C THR A 136 0.83 -9.44 -27.13
N LYS A 137 2.01 -9.48 -26.51
CA LYS A 137 2.19 -9.18 -25.09
C LYS A 137 3.50 -8.43 -24.91
N ASP A 138 3.43 -7.32 -24.18
CA ASP A 138 4.53 -6.37 -24.04
C ASP A 138 5.11 -6.00 -25.43
N ALA A 139 6.42 -6.10 -25.60
CA ALA A 139 7.09 -5.81 -26.86
C ALA A 139 7.14 -6.98 -27.85
N ILE A 140 6.49 -8.12 -27.57
CA ILE A 140 6.60 -9.34 -28.39
C ILE A 140 5.27 -9.62 -29.09
N THR A 141 5.32 -9.85 -30.41
CA THR A 141 4.16 -10.24 -31.22
C THR A 141 4.43 -11.56 -31.93
N VAL A 142 3.58 -12.57 -31.68
CA VAL A 142 3.46 -13.78 -32.51
C VAL A 142 2.55 -13.47 -33.69
N LEU A 143 3.00 -13.78 -34.90
CA LEU A 143 2.28 -13.43 -36.12
C LEU A 143 1.00 -14.26 -36.29
N GLY A 144 -0.07 -13.63 -36.76
CA GLY A 144 -1.31 -14.32 -37.09
C GLY A 144 -1.30 -14.95 -38.49
N ALA A 145 -2.30 -15.77 -38.79
CA ALA A 145 -2.46 -16.43 -40.09
C ALA A 145 -2.56 -15.46 -41.28
N SER A 146 -3.03 -14.23 -41.05
CA SER A 146 -3.10 -13.18 -42.06
C SER A 146 -1.75 -12.52 -42.37
N GLU A 147 -0.76 -12.65 -41.49
CA GLU A 147 0.53 -11.95 -41.59
C GLU A 147 1.64 -12.87 -42.13
N SER A 148 1.64 -14.15 -41.77
CA SER A 148 2.63 -15.14 -42.21
C SER A 148 2.08 -16.55 -42.01
N VAL A 149 2.60 -17.52 -42.79
CA VAL A 149 2.54 -18.93 -42.39
C VAL A 149 3.27 -19.05 -41.06
N ASN A 150 2.51 -19.23 -39.97
CA ASN A 150 3.02 -19.32 -38.61
C ASN A 150 2.60 -20.65 -37.97
N SER A 151 3.01 -20.89 -36.71
CA SER A 151 2.80 -22.15 -36.01
C SER A 151 3.41 -23.29 -36.81
N VAL A 152 4.73 -23.23 -36.93
CA VAL A 152 5.47 -24.06 -37.87
C VAL A 152 6.13 -25.24 -37.18
N PHE A 153 6.30 -26.32 -37.91
CA PHE A 153 7.06 -27.49 -37.50
C PHE A 153 7.86 -28.09 -38.66
N ALA A 154 8.92 -28.80 -38.34
CA ALA A 154 9.55 -29.82 -39.17
C ALA A 154 9.35 -31.18 -38.49
N TYR A 155 9.24 -32.25 -39.27
CA TYR A 155 9.18 -33.62 -38.76
C TYR A 155 10.23 -34.48 -39.46
N TYR A 156 10.73 -35.50 -38.77
CA TYR A 156 11.81 -36.37 -39.25
C TYR A 156 11.31 -37.82 -39.32
N ALA A 157 11.24 -38.37 -40.52
CA ALA A 157 10.73 -39.72 -40.78
C ALA A 157 11.59 -40.45 -41.83
N PRO A 158 11.59 -41.79 -41.88
CA PRO A 158 12.25 -42.53 -42.95
C PRO A 158 11.75 -42.05 -44.34
N GLY A 159 12.67 -41.54 -45.17
CA GLY A 159 12.36 -41.00 -46.50
C GLY A 159 11.91 -39.53 -46.53
N TYR A 160 11.87 -38.83 -45.40
CA TYR A 160 11.47 -37.42 -45.31
C TYR A 160 12.19 -36.68 -44.17
N ASN A 161 13.01 -35.67 -44.51
CA ASN A 161 13.95 -35.03 -43.58
C ASN A 161 14.74 -36.08 -42.79
N ASP A 162 15.73 -36.70 -43.44
CA ASP A 162 16.57 -37.68 -42.77
C ASP A 162 17.31 -37.01 -41.59
N ARG A 163 17.01 -37.47 -40.37
CA ARG A 163 17.59 -36.90 -39.14
C ARG A 163 19.12 -36.99 -39.12
N ALA A 164 19.73 -37.91 -39.88
CA ALA A 164 21.17 -38.04 -39.94
C ALA A 164 21.86 -36.98 -40.84
N THR A 165 21.15 -36.45 -41.84
CA THR A 165 21.76 -35.61 -42.89
C THR A 165 21.11 -34.24 -43.07
N GLN A 166 19.89 -34.07 -42.58
CA GLN A 166 19.07 -32.87 -42.79
C GLN A 166 18.59 -32.26 -41.46
N TYR A 167 19.19 -32.67 -40.34
CA TYR A 167 18.88 -32.15 -39.01
C TYR A 167 19.87 -31.06 -38.57
N PRO A 168 19.40 -29.92 -38.05
CA PRO A 168 18.01 -29.50 -37.98
C PRO A 168 17.52 -28.88 -39.31
N ALA A 169 16.31 -29.26 -39.74
CA ALA A 169 15.62 -28.63 -40.85
C ALA A 169 14.85 -27.39 -40.37
N PHE A 170 14.83 -26.33 -41.18
CA PHE A 170 14.06 -25.13 -40.88
C PHE A 170 12.55 -25.48 -40.81
N PRO A 171 11.84 -25.18 -39.70
CA PRO A 171 10.42 -25.48 -39.58
C PRO A 171 9.56 -24.69 -40.57
N SER A 172 8.90 -25.39 -41.50
CA SER A 172 8.13 -24.78 -42.58
C SER A 172 6.70 -25.30 -42.74
N PHE A 173 6.35 -26.47 -42.17
CA PHE A 173 4.98 -26.99 -42.19
C PHE A 173 4.14 -26.26 -41.15
N SER A 174 2.87 -26.04 -41.41
CA SER A 174 1.95 -25.45 -40.43
C SER A 174 0.69 -26.29 -40.33
N PHE A 175 0.12 -26.36 -39.13
CA PHE A 175 -1.16 -27.01 -38.89
C PHE A 175 -2.04 -26.18 -37.97
N GLN A 176 -3.21 -25.78 -38.48
CA GLN A 176 -4.27 -25.06 -37.76
C GLN A 176 -3.80 -23.82 -36.99
N ASN A 177 -2.70 -23.16 -37.37
CA ASN A 177 -2.14 -22.02 -36.61
C ASN A 177 -2.02 -22.33 -35.10
N SER A 178 -1.57 -23.56 -34.80
CA SER A 178 -1.56 -24.08 -33.43
C SER A 178 -0.50 -23.42 -32.55
N TYR A 179 -0.73 -23.38 -31.25
CA TYR A 179 0.33 -23.08 -30.29
C TYR A 179 0.97 -24.39 -29.81
N TYR A 180 2.28 -24.55 -30.01
CA TYR A 180 3.03 -25.77 -29.61
C TYR A 180 3.75 -25.64 -28.25
N TYR A 181 3.42 -24.60 -27.46
CA TYR A 181 3.93 -24.35 -26.10
C TYR A 181 5.41 -23.99 -25.98
N GLN A 182 5.93 -23.17 -26.90
CA GLN A 182 7.24 -22.52 -26.80
C GLN A 182 7.09 -21.09 -26.27
N ASP A 183 8.15 -20.50 -25.74
CA ASP A 183 8.22 -19.09 -25.38
C ASP A 183 9.69 -18.61 -25.42
N ILE A 184 9.89 -17.30 -25.41
CA ILE A 184 11.21 -16.66 -25.39
C ILE A 184 11.38 -15.83 -24.11
N VAL A 185 12.63 -15.63 -23.70
CA VAL A 185 12.99 -14.65 -22.66
C VAL A 185 13.74 -13.52 -23.34
N PHE A 186 13.03 -12.41 -23.56
CA PHE A 186 13.50 -11.23 -24.29
C PHE A 186 13.88 -10.09 -23.33
N ASP A 187 15.12 -9.63 -23.38
CA ASP A 187 15.59 -8.45 -22.66
C ASP A 187 15.59 -7.27 -23.63
N ALA A 188 14.57 -6.42 -23.55
CA ALA A 188 14.36 -5.31 -24.46
C ALA A 188 15.33 -4.15 -24.15
N SER A 189 15.82 -3.48 -25.20
CA SER A 189 16.52 -2.21 -25.07
C SER A 189 15.59 -1.18 -24.46
N ALA A 190 16.12 -0.31 -23.60
CA ALA A 190 15.29 0.68 -22.91
C ALA A 190 14.54 1.57 -23.90
N GLU A 191 13.21 1.59 -23.80
CA GLU A 191 12.37 2.51 -24.54
C GLU A 191 12.39 3.87 -23.83
N THR A 192 12.49 4.98 -24.57
CA THR A 192 12.40 6.31 -23.97
C THR A 192 10.99 6.85 -24.08
N GLN A 193 10.36 7.16 -22.95
CA GLN A 193 9.07 7.85 -22.91
C GLN A 193 9.29 9.29 -22.43
N THR A 194 8.77 10.26 -23.18
CA THR A 194 8.74 11.65 -22.70
C THR A 194 7.46 11.87 -21.91
N ILE A 195 7.59 12.34 -20.67
CA ILE A 195 6.47 12.73 -19.81
C ILE A 195 6.58 14.21 -19.48
N ARG A 196 5.44 14.88 -19.31
CA ARG A 196 5.40 16.26 -18.86
C ARG A 196 5.27 16.31 -17.34
N VAL A 197 6.22 16.95 -16.66
CA VAL A 197 6.31 16.99 -15.21
C VAL A 197 6.85 18.34 -14.73
N ARG A 198 6.50 18.78 -13.53
CA ARG A 198 7.04 20.02 -12.95
C ARG A 198 8.52 19.87 -12.61
N GLU A 199 9.30 20.88 -12.95
CA GLU A 199 10.76 20.86 -12.80
C GLU A 199 11.22 20.48 -11.38
N HIS A 200 10.60 21.09 -10.36
CA HIS A 200 10.98 20.93 -8.95
C HIS A 200 10.84 19.50 -8.39
N VAL A 201 10.12 18.58 -9.06
CA VAL A 201 10.00 17.18 -8.58
C VAL A 201 11.00 16.24 -9.22
N THR A 202 11.66 16.64 -10.32
CA THR A 202 12.43 15.72 -11.17
C THR A 202 13.66 15.12 -10.49
N THR A 203 14.20 15.80 -9.48
CA THR A 203 15.29 15.30 -8.63
C THR A 203 14.80 14.74 -7.30
N HIS A 204 13.51 14.81 -7.01
CA HIS A 204 12.97 14.39 -5.72
C HIS A 204 13.02 12.86 -5.60
N PRO A 205 13.56 12.29 -4.51
CA PRO A 205 13.72 10.85 -4.36
C PRO A 205 12.41 10.05 -4.49
N ILE A 206 11.29 10.58 -4.00
CA ILE A 206 9.97 9.94 -4.14
C ILE A 206 9.56 9.78 -5.61
N PHE A 207 9.77 10.83 -6.42
CA PHE A 207 9.45 10.80 -7.85
C PHE A 207 10.30 9.73 -8.54
N LEU A 208 11.63 9.80 -8.37
CA LEU A 208 12.57 8.85 -8.97
C LEU A 208 12.33 7.40 -8.52
N GLU A 209 11.93 7.20 -7.27
CA GLU A 209 11.61 5.89 -6.72
C GLU A 209 10.37 5.28 -7.36
N ASN A 210 9.33 6.09 -7.64
CA ASN A 210 8.09 5.61 -8.26
C ASN A 210 8.21 5.32 -9.75
N LEU A 211 9.30 5.75 -10.40
CA LEU A 211 9.65 5.33 -11.76
C LEU A 211 10.17 3.88 -11.82
N LYS A 212 10.55 3.29 -10.68
CA LYS A 212 11.03 1.91 -10.62
C LYS A 212 9.86 0.93 -10.64
N GLN A 213 10.12 -0.26 -11.16
CA GLN A 213 9.14 -1.34 -11.20
C GLN A 213 8.74 -1.78 -9.78
N GLY A 214 7.44 -1.85 -9.51
CA GLY A 214 6.91 -2.46 -8.29
C GLY A 214 7.00 -3.98 -8.30
N THR A 215 6.87 -4.61 -7.13
CA THR A 215 6.93 -6.06 -6.97
C THR A 215 5.54 -6.64 -6.88
N GLN A 216 5.12 -7.40 -7.90
CA GLN A 216 3.81 -8.06 -7.90
C GLN A 216 3.66 -9.07 -6.75
N GLY A 217 2.43 -9.22 -6.24
CA GLY A 217 2.09 -10.21 -5.22
C GLY A 217 2.68 -9.95 -3.83
N TRP A 218 3.22 -8.75 -3.58
CA TRP A 218 3.75 -8.35 -2.27
C TRP A 218 2.70 -8.44 -1.16
N ASP A 219 1.43 -8.27 -1.52
CA ASP A 219 0.24 -8.22 -0.67
C ASP A 219 -0.56 -9.54 -0.65
N ASN A 220 -0.04 -10.61 -1.27
CA ASN A 220 -0.53 -11.97 -1.14
C ASN A 220 0.07 -12.60 0.12
N ILE A 221 -0.63 -12.44 1.25
CA ILE A 221 -0.11 -12.84 2.56
C ILE A 221 -0.81 -14.10 3.06
N ASN A 222 -0.06 -15.17 3.30
CA ASN A 222 -0.52 -16.37 4.00
C ASN A 222 -0.36 -16.17 5.51
N TYR A 223 -1.23 -15.37 6.10
CA TYR A 223 -1.13 -14.99 7.51
C TYR A 223 -1.02 -16.21 8.44
N ALA A 224 -0.16 -16.09 9.47
CA ALA A 224 -0.15 -16.96 10.62
C ALA A 224 -1.56 -17.04 11.24
N GLN A 225 -1.91 -18.17 11.84
CA GLN A 225 -3.24 -18.38 12.43
C GLN A 225 -3.14 -18.93 13.85
N ASN A 226 -2.03 -19.60 14.17
CA ASN A 226 -1.78 -20.27 15.43
C ASN A 226 -0.40 -19.91 15.98
N LEU A 227 0.02 -18.66 15.77
CA LEU A 227 1.35 -18.15 16.16
C LEU A 227 2.50 -18.96 15.58
N GLU A 228 2.33 -19.52 14.38
CA GLU A 228 3.42 -20.21 13.65
C GLU A 228 4.64 -19.29 13.51
N ILE A 229 4.37 -18.01 13.23
CA ILE A 229 5.34 -16.93 13.27
C ILE A 229 4.69 -15.64 13.80
N ALA A 230 5.43 -14.89 14.60
CA ALA A 230 5.06 -13.54 15.03
C ALA A 230 6.33 -12.68 15.14
N ALA A 231 6.20 -11.37 14.92
CA ALA A 231 7.32 -10.45 14.96
C ALA A 231 6.92 -9.04 15.36
N PHE A 232 7.88 -8.30 15.89
CA PHE A 232 7.84 -6.84 16.07
C PHE A 232 9.23 -6.24 15.85
N LEU A 233 9.28 -4.91 15.73
CA LEU A 233 10.50 -4.16 15.48
C LEU A 233 10.93 -3.38 16.74
N SER A 234 12.21 -3.05 16.85
CA SER A 234 12.72 -2.25 17.98
C SER A 234 12.37 -0.76 17.92
N SER A 235 11.83 -0.28 16.80
CA SER A 235 11.36 1.09 16.59
C SER A 235 10.29 1.11 15.49
N GLU A 236 9.42 2.10 15.50
CA GLU A 236 8.42 2.33 14.44
C GLU A 236 8.91 3.41 13.46
N SER A 237 10.01 4.08 13.79
CA SER A 237 10.63 5.10 12.95
C SER A 237 12.15 5.11 13.13
N ILE A 238 12.87 5.20 12.02
CA ILE A 238 14.33 5.36 11.97
C ILE A 238 14.69 6.38 10.89
N ASN A 239 15.81 7.08 11.03
CA ASN A 239 16.34 7.94 9.97
C ASN A 239 17.22 7.15 8.99
N LYS A 240 17.46 7.68 7.79
CA LYS A 240 18.36 7.07 6.80
C LYS A 240 19.72 6.72 7.40
N GLY A 241 20.19 5.52 7.11
CA GLY A 241 21.49 5.03 7.60
C GLY A 241 21.44 4.46 9.02
N GLU A 242 20.32 4.56 9.72
CA GLU A 242 20.11 3.87 10.99
C GLU A 242 19.67 2.42 10.76
N PHE A 243 19.68 1.64 11.83
CA PHE A 243 19.28 0.23 11.83
C PHE A 243 18.01 0.03 12.66
N ILE A 244 17.35 -1.09 12.40
CA ILE A 244 16.17 -1.54 13.13
C ILE A 244 16.29 -3.04 13.41
N ASP A 245 16.09 -3.44 14.66
CA ASP A 245 16.13 -4.84 15.03
C ASP A 245 14.76 -5.48 14.78
N VAL A 246 14.80 -6.62 14.11
CA VAL A 246 13.68 -7.54 13.90
C VAL A 246 13.71 -8.58 15.01
N LYS A 247 12.63 -8.65 15.78
CA LYS A 247 12.43 -9.63 16.85
C LYS A 247 11.32 -10.58 16.42
N ALA A 248 11.68 -11.82 16.09
CA ALA A 248 10.75 -12.84 15.60
C ALA A 248 10.75 -14.08 16.50
N SER A 249 9.59 -14.70 16.62
CA SER A 249 9.39 -15.98 17.30
C SER A 249 8.70 -16.95 16.35
N LEU A 250 9.17 -18.20 16.34
CA LEU A 250 8.50 -19.32 15.69
C LEU A 250 7.84 -20.23 16.72
N ALA A 251 6.76 -20.91 16.35
CA ALA A 251 6.20 -21.98 17.20
C ALA A 251 7.18 -23.17 17.34
N VAL A 252 7.91 -23.48 16.26
CA VAL A 252 8.94 -24.53 16.21
C VAL A 252 10.21 -23.91 15.62
N ALA A 253 11.37 -24.21 16.20
CA ALA A 253 12.64 -23.68 15.70
C ALA A 253 12.86 -24.05 14.23
N GLY A 254 13.36 -23.10 13.45
CA GLY A 254 13.50 -23.26 12.01
C GLY A 254 14.15 -22.03 11.39
N ASN A 255 13.83 -21.80 10.12
CA ASN A 255 14.35 -20.66 9.36
C ASN A 255 13.21 -19.77 8.90
N ILE A 256 13.48 -18.47 8.85
CA ILE A 256 12.58 -17.47 8.30
C ILE A 256 13.18 -16.77 7.10
N LYS A 257 12.30 -16.28 6.23
CA LYS A 257 12.61 -15.32 5.17
C LYS A 257 12.07 -13.95 5.57
N ILE A 258 12.86 -12.90 5.42
CA ILE A 258 12.47 -11.51 5.67
C ILE A 258 12.52 -10.74 4.33
N GLU A 259 11.37 -10.20 3.93
CA GLU A 259 11.22 -9.34 2.76
C GLU A 259 10.82 -7.94 3.22
N VAL A 260 11.57 -6.90 2.83
CA VAL A 260 11.28 -5.50 3.17
C VAL A 260 10.83 -4.76 1.92
N PHE A 261 9.61 -4.24 1.96
CA PHE A 261 8.99 -3.50 0.88
C PHE A 261 8.86 -2.03 1.26
N ARG A 262 9.21 -1.11 0.35
CA ARG A 262 8.78 0.28 0.45
C ARG A 262 7.40 0.41 -0.17
N LEU A 263 6.44 0.90 0.60
CA LEU A 263 5.09 1.20 0.14
C LEU A 263 5.10 2.50 -0.69
N GLY A 264 4.25 2.57 -1.71
CA GLY A 264 4.20 3.71 -2.64
C GLY A 264 3.22 3.47 -3.78
N TYR A 265 3.39 4.15 -4.93
CA TYR A 265 2.50 3.96 -6.09
C TYR A 265 3.00 2.87 -7.05
N TYR A 266 4.24 2.97 -7.54
CA TYR A 266 4.89 2.02 -8.46
C TYR A 266 4.01 1.56 -9.63
N ASN A 267 3.50 2.51 -10.42
CA ASN A 267 2.57 2.26 -11.53
C ASN A 267 1.33 1.45 -11.11
N GLY A 268 0.81 1.73 -9.92
CA GLY A 268 -0.36 1.06 -9.35
C GLY A 268 -0.05 -0.24 -8.58
N VAL A 269 1.13 -0.85 -8.73
CA VAL A 269 1.51 -2.10 -8.05
C VAL A 269 1.54 -1.94 -6.54
N GLY A 270 1.99 -0.78 -6.06
CA GLY A 270 1.82 -0.38 -4.66
C GLY A 270 3.02 -0.60 -3.72
N ALA A 271 3.94 -1.49 -4.05
CA ALA A 271 5.15 -1.64 -3.27
C ALA A 271 6.31 -2.13 -4.13
N ARG A 272 7.54 -1.88 -3.68
CA ARG A 272 8.75 -2.41 -4.27
C ARG A 272 9.58 -3.13 -3.21
N LEU A 273 9.98 -4.36 -3.51
CA LEU A 273 10.93 -5.11 -2.69
C LEU A 273 12.28 -4.40 -2.74
N LEU A 274 12.78 -4.01 -1.57
CA LEU A 274 14.07 -3.34 -1.40
C LEU A 274 15.13 -4.25 -0.84
N TYR A 275 14.72 -5.12 0.08
CA TYR A 275 15.63 -5.97 0.80
C TYR A 275 15.03 -7.35 0.97
N LEU A 276 15.84 -8.38 0.78
CA LEU A 276 15.47 -9.76 1.03
C LEU A 276 16.65 -10.43 1.71
N VAL A 277 16.36 -11.08 2.83
CA VAL A 277 17.26 -12.05 3.44
C VAL A 277 16.49 -13.33 3.70
N ASP A 278 17.10 -14.46 3.36
CA ASP A 278 16.49 -15.78 3.47
C ASP A 278 17.33 -16.65 4.41
N ASP A 279 16.74 -17.74 4.88
CA ASP A 279 17.38 -18.73 5.77
C ASP A 279 17.96 -18.14 7.06
N ILE A 280 17.25 -17.18 7.66
CA ILE A 280 17.59 -16.65 8.98
C ILE A 280 17.12 -17.63 10.06
N PRO A 281 18.00 -18.15 10.92
CA PRO A 281 17.59 -19.01 12.02
C PRO A 281 16.70 -18.24 13.01
N ALA A 282 15.56 -18.81 13.35
CA ALA A 282 14.66 -18.29 14.37
C ALA A 282 14.22 -19.41 15.31
N ILE A 283 14.05 -19.07 16.58
CA ILE A 283 13.69 -20.00 17.65
C ILE A 283 12.37 -19.59 18.29
N PRO A 284 11.69 -20.51 18.99
CA PRO A 284 10.66 -20.13 19.94
C PRO A 284 11.24 -19.19 20.99
N GLN A 285 10.63 -18.02 21.14
CA GLN A 285 11.02 -17.03 22.13
C GLN A 285 10.01 -16.98 23.28
N SER A 286 10.35 -16.23 24.34
CA SER A 286 9.57 -16.17 25.57
C SER A 286 8.09 -15.86 25.33
N THR A 287 7.22 -16.42 26.16
CA THR A 287 5.82 -16.00 26.21
C THR A 287 5.70 -14.53 26.64
N GLU A 288 4.50 -14.00 26.49
CA GLU A 288 4.17 -12.63 26.90
C GLU A 288 4.45 -12.36 28.39
N ILE A 289 4.82 -11.11 28.67
CA ILE A 289 4.97 -10.57 30.01
C ILE A 289 3.79 -9.63 30.26
N VAL A 290 2.95 -10.00 31.22
CA VAL A 290 1.77 -9.23 31.61
C VAL A 290 2.02 -8.53 32.94
N ASN A 291 1.80 -7.22 32.98
CA ASN A 291 1.68 -6.48 34.24
C ASN A 291 0.22 -6.57 34.72
N PRO A 292 -0.09 -7.32 35.79
CA PRO A 292 -1.48 -7.54 36.22
C PRO A 292 -2.18 -6.26 36.73
N ALA A 293 -1.41 -5.26 37.17
CA ALA A 293 -1.92 -3.97 37.63
C ALA A 293 -2.34 -3.10 36.44
N THR A 294 -1.45 -2.90 35.47
CA THR A 294 -1.71 -1.97 34.35
C THR A 294 -2.29 -2.67 33.13
N LYS A 295 -2.38 -4.00 33.15
CA LYS A 295 -2.65 -4.91 32.02
C LYS A 295 -1.73 -4.69 30.81
N LEU A 296 -0.56 -4.08 31.02
CA LEU A 296 0.47 -3.95 29.99
C LEU A 296 0.90 -5.35 29.53
N VAL A 297 0.80 -5.61 28.22
CA VAL A 297 1.33 -6.81 27.56
C VAL A 297 2.53 -6.42 26.72
N ARG A 298 3.66 -7.09 26.93
CA ARG A 298 4.91 -6.90 26.17
C ARG A 298 5.70 -8.19 26.04
N PHE A 299 6.71 -8.18 25.19
CA PHE A 299 7.63 -9.30 24.98
C PHE A 299 9.07 -8.83 25.15
N ASN A 300 9.95 -9.71 25.66
CA ASN A 300 11.37 -9.44 25.79
C ASN A 300 12.19 -10.33 24.84
N TRP A 301 11.76 -10.37 23.57
CA TRP A 301 12.40 -11.19 22.56
C TRP A 301 13.80 -10.66 22.22
N LEU A 302 14.74 -11.58 22.09
CA LEU A 302 16.07 -11.35 21.54
C LEU A 302 15.95 -10.93 20.07
N THR A 303 16.90 -10.12 19.62
CA THR A 303 17.02 -9.74 18.22
C THR A 303 17.30 -10.98 17.38
N THR A 304 16.43 -11.23 16.40
CA THR A 304 16.59 -12.32 15.42
C THR A 304 17.44 -11.86 14.26
N TYR A 305 17.27 -10.61 13.83
CA TYR A 305 17.98 -10.03 12.71
C TYR A 305 18.07 -8.51 12.86
N THR A 306 19.19 -7.90 12.47
CA THR A 306 19.34 -6.44 12.44
C THR A 306 19.30 -5.98 10.99
N LEU A 307 18.27 -5.20 10.64
CA LEU A 307 18.12 -4.59 9.32
C LEU A 307 18.85 -3.25 9.32
N GLN A 308 19.94 -3.18 8.57
CA GLN A 308 20.68 -1.94 8.34
C GLN A 308 20.13 -1.23 7.09
N THR A 309 19.75 0.04 7.23
CA THR A 309 19.43 0.88 6.07
C THR A 309 20.67 1.64 5.60
N ASP A 310 20.66 2.10 4.35
CA ASP A 310 21.73 2.94 3.80
C ASP A 310 21.16 4.20 3.13
N ALA A 311 22.05 5.05 2.62
CA ALA A 311 21.68 6.34 2.02
C ALA A 311 20.83 6.22 0.73
N THR A 312 20.78 5.04 0.11
CA THR A 312 20.01 4.80 -1.13
C THR A 312 18.53 4.52 -0.86
N TRP A 313 18.17 4.19 0.38
CA TRP A 313 16.78 4.01 0.77
C TRP A 313 16.06 5.36 0.69
N VAL A 314 14.78 5.36 0.34
CA VAL A 314 13.99 6.58 0.14
C VAL A 314 12.99 6.72 1.28
N THR A 315 12.77 7.93 1.80
CA THR A 315 11.77 8.14 2.87
C THR A 315 10.41 7.55 2.47
N GLY A 316 9.68 7.01 3.45
CA GLY A 316 8.44 6.28 3.17
C GLY A 316 7.99 5.41 4.32
N CYS A 317 6.82 4.80 4.15
CA CYS A 317 6.37 3.71 4.98
C CYS A 317 6.87 2.38 4.41
N TYR A 318 7.39 1.53 5.29
CA TYR A 318 7.99 0.25 4.96
C TYR A 318 7.21 -0.88 5.60
N LEU A 319 7.02 -1.96 4.84
CA LEU A 319 6.42 -3.20 5.29
C LEU A 319 7.50 -4.28 5.35
N VAL A 320 7.64 -4.90 6.51
CA VAL A 320 8.51 -6.06 6.74
C VAL A 320 7.62 -7.30 6.78
N LYS A 321 7.77 -8.19 5.79
CA LYS A 321 7.06 -9.46 5.68
C LYS A 321 8.00 -10.59 6.08
N LEU A 322 7.67 -11.30 7.15
CA LEU A 322 8.42 -12.46 7.62
C LEU A 322 7.65 -13.72 7.26
N THR A 323 8.34 -14.74 6.74
CA THR A 323 7.76 -16.04 6.38
C THR A 323 8.47 -17.14 7.16
N ASP A 324 7.72 -17.96 7.90
CA ASP A 324 8.22 -19.25 8.39
C ASP A 324 8.37 -20.20 7.20
N LYS A 325 9.60 -20.65 6.91
CA LYS A 325 9.87 -21.50 5.75
C LYS A 325 9.26 -22.90 5.88
N SER A 326 9.02 -23.36 7.10
CA SER A 326 8.48 -24.71 7.34
C SER A 326 6.99 -24.80 7.05
N THR A 327 6.22 -23.77 7.43
CA THR A 327 4.76 -23.74 7.27
C THR A 327 4.30 -22.86 6.10
N GLY A 328 5.17 -21.99 5.59
CA GLY A 328 4.82 -20.94 4.63
C GLY A 328 3.93 -19.84 5.22
N LYS A 329 3.72 -19.82 6.55
CA LYS A 329 2.92 -18.82 7.25
C LYS A 329 3.70 -17.52 7.43
N GLN A 330 2.98 -16.41 7.43
CA GLN A 330 3.56 -15.07 7.35
C GLN A 330 3.02 -14.12 8.41
N CYS A 331 3.86 -13.19 8.83
CA CYS A 331 3.49 -12.04 9.65
C CYS A 331 4.12 -10.76 9.09
N LEU A 332 3.55 -9.62 9.46
CA LEU A 332 3.91 -8.29 9.00
C LEU A 332 4.40 -7.42 10.17
N SER A 333 5.18 -6.41 9.83
CA SER A 333 5.50 -5.27 10.69
C SER A 333 5.70 -4.04 9.81
N PHE A 334 5.60 -2.85 10.39
CA PHE A 334 5.75 -1.61 9.65
C PHE A 334 6.67 -0.66 10.40
N PHE A 335 7.40 0.16 9.65
CA PHE A 335 8.13 1.29 10.19
C PHE A 335 8.17 2.43 9.16
N VAL A 336 8.46 3.63 9.62
CA VAL A 336 8.76 4.78 8.78
C VAL A 336 10.27 4.93 8.64
N LEU A 337 10.75 5.08 7.42
CA LEU A 337 12.10 5.60 7.17
C LEU A 337 11.99 7.11 6.94
N ARG A 338 12.60 7.88 7.83
CA ARG A 338 12.70 9.34 7.70
C ARG A 338 13.88 9.72 6.82
N ASP A 339 13.84 10.95 6.31
CA ASP A 339 15.00 11.64 5.75
C ASP A 339 14.96 13.08 6.26
N ASP A 340 15.49 13.29 7.45
CA ASP A 340 15.38 14.59 8.12
C ASP A 340 16.11 15.74 7.38
N ASN A 341 16.94 15.39 6.37
CA ASN A 341 17.65 16.36 5.52
C ASN A 341 16.98 16.56 4.15
N LEU A 342 15.94 15.81 3.82
CA LEU A 342 15.24 15.95 2.55
C LEU A 342 14.31 17.16 2.58
N GLU A 343 14.52 18.06 1.63
CA GLU A 343 13.59 19.16 1.39
C GLU A 343 12.32 18.61 0.70
N SER A 344 11.22 18.63 1.43
CA SER A 344 9.88 18.22 0.98
C SER A 344 8.86 19.29 1.34
N ASP A 345 7.74 19.32 0.62
CA ASP A 345 6.66 20.27 0.87
C ASP A 345 5.69 19.77 1.96
N ILE A 346 5.48 18.45 1.99
CA ILE A 346 4.52 17.77 2.88
C ILE A 346 5.26 16.91 3.89
N LEU A 347 4.92 17.04 5.18
CA LEU A 347 5.21 16.04 6.21
C LEU A 347 3.97 15.19 6.46
N TYR A 348 4.01 13.93 6.05
CA TYR A 348 2.95 12.95 6.28
C TYR A 348 3.23 12.16 7.56
N LYS A 349 2.29 12.13 8.51
CA LYS A 349 2.42 11.35 9.74
C LYS A 349 1.70 10.01 9.65
N PHE A 350 2.38 8.95 10.10
CA PHE A 350 1.81 7.63 10.28
C PHE A 350 1.32 7.41 11.73
N ALA A 351 0.10 6.93 11.89
CA ALA A 351 -0.62 6.90 13.17
C ALA A 351 -0.27 5.71 14.10
N PHE A 352 1.02 5.43 14.33
CA PHE A 352 1.46 4.25 15.12
C PHE A 352 0.85 4.17 16.52
N SER A 353 0.70 5.28 17.24
CA SER A 353 0.05 5.28 18.57
C SER A 353 -1.35 4.69 18.53
N THR A 354 -2.15 5.05 17.51
CA THR A 354 -3.49 4.53 17.28
C THR A 354 -3.46 3.06 16.86
N HIS A 355 -2.58 2.71 15.94
CA HIS A 355 -2.37 1.32 15.52
C HIS A 355 -2.08 0.38 16.70
N TYR A 356 -1.22 0.83 17.61
CA TYR A 356 -0.91 0.07 18.81
C TYR A 356 -2.02 0.16 19.86
N ALA A 357 -2.72 1.27 20.02
CA ALA A 357 -3.85 1.35 20.96
C ALA A 357 -4.95 0.32 20.65
N TYR A 358 -5.15 0.01 19.38
CA TYR A 358 -6.12 -0.98 18.90
C TYR A 358 -5.54 -2.39 18.64
N ASN A 359 -4.23 -2.60 18.84
CA ASN A 359 -3.56 -3.87 18.57
C ASN A 359 -3.91 -4.91 19.66
N SER A 360 -4.83 -5.85 19.40
CA SER A 360 -5.28 -6.85 20.38
C SER A 360 -4.48 -8.16 20.40
N PHE A 361 -3.25 -8.16 19.88
CA PHE A 361 -2.33 -9.28 20.02
C PHE A 361 -1.90 -9.49 21.49
N GLY A 362 -1.92 -10.75 21.94
CA GLY A 362 -1.53 -11.18 23.29
C GLY A 362 -2.70 -11.50 24.23
N TYR A 363 -2.40 -11.65 25.52
CA TYR A 363 -3.26 -12.17 26.58
C TYR A 363 -4.71 -11.64 26.50
N ASN A 364 -5.67 -12.57 26.38
CA ASN A 364 -7.12 -12.32 26.41
C ASN A 364 -7.63 -11.22 25.44
N SER A 365 -6.89 -10.87 24.39
CA SER A 365 -7.26 -9.81 23.43
C SER A 365 -7.54 -8.43 24.08
N TYR A 366 -6.96 -8.13 25.25
CA TYR A 366 -7.32 -6.98 26.10
C TYR A 366 -6.92 -5.57 25.61
N ASN A 367 -6.42 -5.38 24.38
CA ASN A 367 -6.31 -4.01 23.83
C ASN A 367 -7.59 -3.54 23.15
N ARG A 368 -8.70 -4.25 23.31
CA ARG A 368 -10.00 -3.76 22.84
C ARG A 368 -10.61 -2.85 23.89
N TYR A 369 -10.82 -1.59 23.50
CA TYR A 369 -11.99 -0.79 23.88
C TYR A 369 -13.13 -1.71 24.33
N SER A 370 -13.34 -1.86 25.64
CA SER A 370 -14.50 -2.57 26.18
C SER A 370 -14.46 -2.66 27.71
N ALA A 371 -15.29 -1.85 28.34
CA ALA A 371 -15.92 -2.25 29.60
C ALA A 371 -16.93 -3.41 29.41
N TYR A 372 -17.18 -3.86 28.18
CA TYR A 372 -17.96 -5.07 27.86
C TYR A 372 -17.29 -6.37 28.33
N SER A 373 -16.01 -6.31 28.71
CA SER A 373 -15.21 -7.43 29.22
C SER A 373 -15.15 -7.45 30.76
N GLY A 374 -16.13 -6.86 31.46
CA GLY A 374 -16.19 -6.94 32.93
C GLY A 374 -15.12 -6.14 33.68
N GLY A 375 -14.57 -5.08 33.07
CA GLY A 375 -13.70 -4.10 33.78
C GLY A 375 -12.19 -4.30 33.65
N GLU A 376 -11.70 -5.17 32.76
CA GLU A 376 -10.27 -5.46 32.60
C GLU A 376 -9.58 -4.71 31.44
N ARG A 377 -9.67 -3.37 31.41
CA ARG A 377 -9.02 -2.56 30.38
C ARG A 377 -7.53 -2.34 30.65
N SER A 378 -6.72 -2.21 29.60
CA SER A 378 -5.32 -1.79 29.75
C SER A 378 -5.15 -0.31 30.04
N LEU A 379 -4.24 0.00 30.97
CA LEU A 379 -3.82 1.35 31.32
C LEU A 379 -2.56 1.79 30.56
N GLN A 380 -1.86 0.82 29.95
CA GLN A 380 -0.63 1.06 29.19
C GLN A 380 -0.54 0.10 28.00
N ILE A 381 -0.01 0.59 26.88
CA ILE A 381 0.30 -0.24 25.70
C ILE A 381 1.80 -0.27 25.47
N SER A 382 2.31 -1.41 25.01
CA SER A 382 3.71 -1.56 24.59
C SER A 382 3.80 -1.66 23.09
N LEU A 383 4.89 -1.12 22.54
CA LEU A 383 5.29 -1.29 21.16
C LEU A 383 6.23 -2.50 20.98
N ASP A 384 6.76 -3.05 22.09
CA ASP A 384 7.53 -4.30 22.12
C ASP A 384 6.62 -5.53 22.10
N ARG A 385 5.73 -5.56 21.12
CA ARG A 385 4.78 -6.65 20.92
C ARG A 385 4.44 -6.83 19.46
N PRO A 386 4.17 -8.07 19.02
CA PRO A 386 3.68 -8.30 17.67
C PRO A 386 2.38 -7.56 17.39
N TRP A 387 2.15 -7.29 16.11
CA TRP A 387 0.92 -6.68 15.64
C TRP A 387 -0.15 -7.74 15.36
N GLU A 388 -1.38 -7.54 15.83
CA GLU A 388 -2.56 -8.37 15.51
C GLU A 388 -2.83 -8.49 14.00
N GLY A 389 -2.38 -7.54 13.17
CA GLY A 389 -2.42 -7.66 11.71
C GLY A 389 -1.67 -8.87 11.13
N ASN A 390 -1.07 -9.69 11.99
CA ASN A 390 -0.31 -10.91 11.71
C ASN A 390 -1.14 -12.18 11.78
N THR A 391 -2.38 -12.15 12.28
CA THR A 391 -3.23 -13.34 12.37
C THR A 391 -4.59 -13.15 11.73
N TYR A 392 -5.00 -14.11 10.90
CA TYR A 392 -6.30 -14.10 10.23
C TYR A 392 -7.42 -14.33 11.26
N ASN A 393 -7.90 -13.25 11.87
CA ASN A 393 -9.31 -13.12 12.21
C ASN A 393 -9.83 -11.77 11.68
N SER A 394 -10.32 -11.85 10.46
CA SER A 394 -11.11 -10.90 9.68
C SER A 394 -12.17 -10.14 10.50
N GLY A 395 -11.78 -9.10 11.24
CA GLY A 395 -12.75 -8.35 12.04
C GLY A 395 -12.26 -7.20 12.93
N THR A 396 -11.01 -6.74 12.84
CA THR A 396 -10.61 -5.44 13.45
C THR A 396 -10.43 -4.38 12.37
N PRO A 397 -11.54 -3.74 11.93
CA PRO A 397 -11.50 -2.69 10.92
C PRO A 397 -10.69 -1.47 11.32
N ASN A 398 -10.46 -1.20 12.60
CA ASN A 398 -10.37 0.18 13.10
C ASN A 398 -9.01 0.87 12.91
N SER A 399 -7.94 0.14 12.56
CA SER A 399 -6.56 0.69 12.62
C SER A 399 -5.49 -0.13 11.87
N ASN A 400 -5.84 -0.71 10.71
CA ASN A 400 -4.82 -1.24 9.81
C ASN A 400 -4.34 -0.11 8.86
N PRO A 401 -3.04 0.20 8.77
CA PRO A 401 -2.57 1.28 7.90
C PRO A 401 -2.84 1.04 6.41
N LEU A 402 -2.83 -0.22 5.99
CA LEU A 402 -3.19 -0.60 4.61
C LEU A 402 -4.68 -0.36 4.32
N ARG A 403 -5.50 -0.11 5.35
CA ARG A 403 -6.92 0.21 5.25
C ARG A 403 -7.18 1.72 5.17
N TRP A 404 -6.49 2.49 6.00
CA TRP A 404 -6.88 3.88 6.31
C TRP A 404 -5.89 4.96 5.84
N GLU A 405 -4.63 4.61 5.64
CA GLU A 405 -3.56 5.58 5.32
C GLU A 405 -2.98 5.35 3.93
N TYR A 406 -2.95 4.10 3.50
CA TYR A 406 -2.19 3.69 2.32
C TYR A 406 -2.73 4.25 1.00
N GLN A 407 -4.04 4.50 0.90
CA GLN A 407 -4.67 5.15 -0.27
C GLN A 407 -4.13 6.57 -0.45
N THR A 408 -3.98 7.33 0.63
CA THR A 408 -3.40 8.67 0.61
C THR A 408 -1.92 8.63 0.24
N ILE A 409 -1.14 7.67 0.78
CA ILE A 409 0.27 7.47 0.40
C ILE A 409 0.39 7.21 -1.10
N ARG A 410 -0.39 6.26 -1.63
CA ARG A 410 -0.41 5.94 -3.07
C ARG A 410 -0.77 7.15 -3.91
N TRP A 411 -1.77 7.93 -3.50
CA TRP A 411 -2.20 9.11 -4.25
C TRP A 411 -1.15 10.23 -4.25
N LEU A 412 -0.52 10.51 -3.10
CA LEU A 412 0.55 11.51 -3.02
C LEU A 412 1.71 11.13 -3.95
N GLU A 413 2.13 9.87 -3.92
CA GLU A 413 3.24 9.38 -4.74
C GLU A 413 2.88 9.25 -6.22
N LYS A 414 1.65 8.82 -6.56
CA LYS A 414 1.10 8.79 -7.93
C LYS A 414 1.19 10.14 -8.60
N ASN A 415 0.94 11.20 -7.82
CA ASN A 415 0.91 12.58 -8.32
C ASN A 415 2.23 13.32 -8.09
N ALA A 416 3.29 12.59 -7.70
CA ALA A 416 4.65 13.07 -7.54
C ALA A 416 4.78 14.28 -6.60
N TYR A 417 4.02 14.31 -5.51
CA TYR A 417 4.23 15.30 -4.45
C TYR A 417 5.58 15.09 -3.75
N ARG A 418 6.21 16.19 -3.35
CA ARG A 418 7.42 16.16 -2.51
C ARG A 418 7.02 15.91 -1.06
N VAL A 419 7.01 14.64 -0.65
CA VAL A 419 6.56 14.20 0.67
C VAL A 419 7.67 13.52 1.46
N SER A 420 7.77 13.87 2.74
CA SER A 420 8.54 13.15 3.77
C SER A 420 7.57 12.51 4.77
N TYR A 421 8.01 11.43 5.42
CA TYR A 421 7.18 10.65 6.34
C TYR A 421 7.73 10.68 7.77
N CYS A 422 6.87 10.66 8.78
CA CYS A 422 7.26 10.54 10.19
C CYS A 422 6.24 9.75 11.03
N SER A 423 6.59 9.48 12.29
CA SER A 423 5.68 9.00 13.33
C SER A 423 5.29 10.14 14.28
N GLY A 424 4.23 9.94 15.08
CA GLY A 424 3.88 10.86 16.17
C GLY A 424 4.98 10.95 17.24
N GLN A 425 5.71 9.85 17.50
CA GLN A 425 6.87 9.87 18.40
C GLN A 425 7.98 10.80 17.89
N ASP A 426 8.20 10.89 16.58
CA ASP A 426 9.20 11.80 16.02
C ASP A 426 8.82 13.27 16.26
N ILE A 427 7.53 13.60 16.18
CA ILE A 427 7.02 14.94 16.45
C ILE A 427 7.13 15.26 17.95
N ASP A 428 6.75 14.32 18.83
CA ASP A 428 6.92 14.47 20.28
C ASP A 428 8.39 14.74 20.67
N LYS A 429 9.32 13.97 20.07
CA LYS A 429 10.76 14.08 20.34
C LYS A 429 11.36 15.40 19.84
N ASN A 430 11.04 15.81 18.62
CA ASN A 430 11.71 16.92 17.95
C ASN A 430 10.98 18.27 18.07
N GLY A 431 9.70 18.27 18.47
CA GLY A 431 8.90 19.48 18.69
C GLY A 431 8.53 20.24 17.41
N SER A 432 8.02 21.47 17.56
CA SER A 432 7.48 22.24 16.43
C SER A 432 8.54 22.62 15.38
N GLY A 433 9.81 22.75 15.77
CA GLY A 433 10.90 23.07 14.84
C GLY A 433 11.05 22.02 13.72
N TYR A 434 10.72 20.77 14.00
CA TYR A 434 10.71 19.69 13.00
C TYR A 434 9.60 19.86 11.96
N VAL A 435 8.39 20.20 12.41
CA VAL A 435 7.20 20.36 11.56
C VAL A 435 7.25 21.67 10.76
N LYS A 436 7.91 22.70 11.30
CA LYS A 436 8.10 24.03 10.68
C LYS A 436 8.97 24.03 9.43
N ASN A 437 9.66 22.92 9.12
CA ASN A 437 10.44 22.77 7.90
C ASN A 437 9.58 22.49 6.65
N TYR A 438 8.27 22.31 6.83
CA TYR A 438 7.35 21.90 5.77
C TYR A 438 6.26 22.95 5.54
N SER A 439 5.70 22.97 4.33
CA SER A 439 4.56 23.84 4.00
C SER A 439 3.24 23.27 4.52
N ALA A 440 3.14 21.94 4.55
CA ALA A 440 1.95 21.24 4.98
C ALA A 440 2.26 20.07 5.93
N PHE A 441 1.46 19.94 6.99
CA PHE A 441 1.36 18.73 7.79
C PHE A 441 0.11 17.94 7.36
N MET A 442 0.28 16.65 7.06
CA MET A 442 -0.80 15.82 6.53
C MET A 442 -1.00 14.54 7.36
N ILE A 443 -2.27 14.24 7.60
CA ILE A 443 -2.74 13.02 8.28
C ILE A 443 -3.93 12.44 7.53
N SER A 444 -4.12 11.13 7.63
CA SER A 444 -5.18 10.40 6.96
C SER A 444 -5.62 9.23 7.81
N GLY A 445 -6.86 8.79 7.61
CA GLY A 445 -7.32 7.56 8.23
C GLY A 445 -7.75 7.77 9.67
N HIS A 446 -7.17 7.03 10.61
CA HIS A 446 -7.56 7.05 12.02
C HIS A 446 -6.36 7.36 12.92
N ASP A 447 -6.34 8.58 13.45
CA ASP A 447 -5.20 9.13 14.19
C ASP A 447 -5.65 9.72 15.54
N GLU A 448 -6.21 8.85 16.38
CA GLU A 448 -6.94 9.17 17.63
C GLU A 448 -6.05 9.51 18.84
N TYR A 449 -4.86 8.89 18.97
CA TYR A 449 -4.05 8.96 20.20
C TYR A 449 -2.81 9.84 20.03
N TRP A 450 -2.82 11.02 20.62
CA TRP A 450 -1.73 12.01 20.49
C TRP A 450 -1.11 12.34 21.83
N SER A 451 0.18 12.64 21.87
CA SER A 451 0.77 13.19 23.10
C SER A 451 0.50 14.70 23.22
N PHE A 452 0.63 15.27 24.44
CA PHE A 452 0.57 16.73 24.60
C PHE A 452 1.68 17.46 23.84
N LYS A 453 2.88 16.86 23.76
CA LYS A 453 4.01 17.46 23.05
C LYS A 453 3.76 17.46 21.55
N GLU A 454 3.16 16.41 21.02
CA GLU A 454 2.73 16.34 19.63
C GLU A 454 1.66 17.39 19.31
N TYR A 455 0.57 17.45 20.11
CA TYR A 455 -0.46 18.49 19.99
C TYR A 455 0.15 19.89 19.98
N LYS A 456 1.04 20.17 20.94
CA LYS A 456 1.75 21.44 21.06
C LYS A 456 2.60 21.73 19.83
N ALA A 457 3.35 20.74 19.34
CA ALA A 457 4.22 20.91 18.18
C ALA A 457 3.41 21.30 16.93
N ILE A 458 2.27 20.65 16.70
CA ILE A 458 1.37 20.96 15.59
C ILE A 458 0.71 22.33 15.77
N LYS A 459 0.22 22.66 16.97
CA LYS A 459 -0.38 23.97 17.26
C LYS A 459 0.60 25.11 16.97
N GLU A 460 1.82 25.00 17.47
CA GLU A 460 2.88 25.99 17.24
C GLU A 460 3.32 26.05 15.77
N ALA A 461 3.23 24.95 15.03
CA ALA A 461 3.51 24.94 13.59
C ALA A 461 2.42 25.69 12.82
N ILE A 462 1.14 25.45 13.12
CA ILE A 462 0.00 26.21 12.57
C ILE A 462 0.16 27.69 12.89
N GLU A 463 0.46 28.05 14.14
CA GLU A 463 0.69 29.44 14.58
C GLU A 463 1.87 30.11 13.88
N SER A 464 2.78 29.34 13.28
CA SER A 464 3.89 29.84 12.46
C SER A 464 3.65 29.82 10.94
N GLY A 465 2.47 29.39 10.49
CA GLY A 465 2.09 29.41 9.07
C GLY A 465 2.09 28.05 8.37
N VAL A 466 2.43 26.95 9.06
CA VAL A 466 2.33 25.61 8.48
C VAL A 466 0.87 25.22 8.31
N SER A 467 0.47 24.85 7.10
CA SER A 467 -0.90 24.44 6.79
C SER A 467 -1.16 22.99 7.18
N VAL A 468 -2.43 22.62 7.41
CA VAL A 468 -2.82 21.25 7.80
C VAL A 468 -3.84 20.69 6.82
N VAL A 469 -3.64 19.43 6.43
CA VAL A 469 -4.58 18.65 5.62
C VAL A 469 -4.90 17.36 6.37
N SER A 470 -6.12 17.28 6.92
CA SER A 470 -6.61 16.11 7.65
C SER A 470 -7.67 15.36 6.83
N LEU A 471 -7.32 14.17 6.34
CA LEU A 471 -8.22 13.22 5.68
C LEU A 471 -8.66 12.13 6.67
N SER A 472 -9.02 12.60 7.87
CA SER A 472 -9.20 11.80 9.07
C SER A 472 -10.44 12.29 9.82
N ALA A 473 -10.86 11.51 10.82
CA ALA A 473 -11.83 11.87 11.85
C ALA A 473 -11.39 11.23 13.17
N ASN A 474 -12.06 11.58 14.26
CA ASN A 474 -11.68 11.17 15.61
C ASN A 474 -10.21 11.43 15.91
N THR A 475 -9.70 12.51 15.34
CA THR A 475 -8.27 12.79 15.31
C THR A 475 -7.88 13.56 16.54
N CYS A 476 -6.76 13.20 17.18
CA CYS A 476 -6.31 13.89 18.39
C CYS A 476 -7.37 13.88 19.52
N TYR A 477 -8.12 12.78 19.64
CA TYR A 477 -9.20 12.67 20.62
C TYR A 477 -8.64 12.37 22.02
N TRP A 478 -7.81 11.34 22.15
CA TRP A 478 -7.20 10.94 23.43
C TRP A 478 -5.78 11.48 23.58
N ASN A 479 -5.48 12.07 24.74
CA ASN A 479 -4.09 12.32 25.09
C ASN A 479 -3.40 11.03 25.57
N ILE A 480 -2.15 10.82 25.19
CA ILE A 480 -1.29 9.74 25.69
C ILE A 480 0.00 10.29 26.28
N LYS A 481 0.69 9.45 27.07
CA LYS A 481 2.00 9.79 27.65
C LYS A 481 2.99 8.68 27.35
N TRP A 482 4.05 9.02 26.63
CA TRP A 482 5.15 8.11 26.32
C TRP A 482 6.05 7.89 27.53
N SER A 483 6.55 6.67 27.70
CA SER A 483 7.75 6.39 28.47
C SER A 483 8.97 7.07 27.84
N SER A 484 10.04 7.25 28.62
CA SER A 484 11.27 7.91 28.14
C SER A 484 11.94 7.21 26.96
N ASP A 485 11.76 5.91 26.82
CA ASP A 485 12.26 5.09 25.70
C ASP A 485 11.30 5.04 24.50
N TYR A 486 10.12 5.67 24.60
CA TYR A 486 9.07 5.65 23.57
C TYR A 486 8.58 4.25 23.17
N ARG A 487 8.78 3.24 24.02
CA ARG A 487 8.32 1.85 23.79
C ARG A 487 7.01 1.52 24.51
N THR A 488 6.55 2.39 25.40
CA THR A 488 5.30 2.23 26.15
C THR A 488 4.52 3.54 26.18
N ALA A 489 3.20 3.50 25.98
CA ALA A 489 2.31 4.64 26.19
C ALA A 489 1.30 4.37 27.31
N VAL A 490 1.05 5.36 28.16
CA VAL A 490 -0.09 5.38 29.08
C VAL A 490 -1.35 5.75 28.31
N ILE A 491 -2.39 4.92 28.45
CA ILE A 491 -3.72 5.07 27.82
C ILE A 491 -4.85 4.96 28.86
N HIS A 492 -4.59 5.40 30.09
CA HIS A 492 -5.52 5.33 31.21
C HIS A 492 -6.70 6.33 31.05
N LYS A 493 -7.66 6.01 30.18
CA LYS A 493 -8.81 6.88 29.82
C LYS A 493 -9.72 7.22 31.01
N ARG A 494 -9.74 8.46 31.48
CA ARG A 494 -10.74 8.96 32.44
C ARG A 494 -11.95 9.53 31.69
N ASN A 495 -13.13 9.52 32.32
CA ASN A 495 -14.39 10.07 31.78
C ASN A 495 -14.89 9.46 30.45
N GLU A 496 -14.54 8.21 30.16
CA GLU A 496 -15.08 7.46 29.02
C GLU A 496 -16.57 7.12 29.26
N TYR A 497 -17.45 7.56 28.35
CA TYR A 497 -18.88 7.22 28.37
C TYR A 497 -19.10 5.86 27.73
N LEU A 498 -19.83 4.98 28.41
CA LEU A 498 -20.18 3.65 27.92
C LEU A 498 -21.71 3.53 27.83
N ALA A 499 -22.25 2.75 26.88
CA ALA A 499 -23.67 2.47 26.86
C ALA A 499 -24.06 1.71 28.14
N GLY A 500 -24.79 2.39 29.02
CA GLY A 500 -25.11 1.91 30.37
C GLY A 500 -24.83 2.91 31.49
N GLY A 501 -24.18 4.05 31.18
CA GLY A 501 -23.88 5.13 32.12
C GLY A 501 -22.39 5.31 32.37
N VAL A 502 -22.03 6.36 33.12
CA VAL A 502 -20.66 6.59 33.58
C VAL A 502 -20.26 5.40 34.45
N VAL A 503 -19.38 4.53 33.96
CA VAL A 503 -18.67 3.61 34.85
C VAL A 503 -17.80 4.50 35.73
N SER A 504 -18.26 4.75 36.95
CA SER A 504 -17.44 5.42 37.94
C SER A 504 -16.17 4.58 38.11
N ASN A 505 -15.05 5.10 37.60
CA ASN A 505 -13.72 4.46 37.57
C ASN A 505 -13.09 4.30 38.98
N TYR A 506 -13.92 4.15 40.02
CA TYR A 506 -13.53 4.16 41.43
C TYR A 506 -12.51 3.06 41.81
N GLN A 507 -12.26 2.09 40.94
CA GLN A 507 -11.29 1.01 41.16
C GLN A 507 -9.88 1.29 40.57
N LEU A 508 -9.65 2.38 39.81
CA LEU A 508 -8.38 2.63 39.10
C LEU A 508 -7.42 3.61 39.79
N ASP A 509 -7.90 4.42 40.73
CA ASP A 509 -7.08 5.40 41.46
C ASP A 509 -6.08 4.73 42.45
N THR A 510 -6.14 3.41 42.64
CA THR A 510 -5.25 2.64 43.53
C THR A 510 -3.90 2.25 42.91
N LEU A 511 -3.75 2.39 41.59
CA LEU A 511 -2.61 1.84 40.83
C LEU A 511 -1.48 2.84 40.55
N ASN A 512 -1.57 4.08 41.05
CA ASN A 512 -0.58 5.16 40.81
C ASN A 512 -0.22 5.40 39.33
N VAL A 513 -1.07 5.00 38.38
CA VAL A 513 -0.91 5.32 36.95
C VAL A 513 -1.70 6.60 36.66
N PRO A 514 -1.05 7.71 36.29
CA PRO A 514 -1.76 8.96 36.02
C PRO A 514 -2.80 8.77 34.91
N PRO A 515 -4.02 9.30 35.07
CA PRO A 515 -5.02 9.23 34.01
C PRO A 515 -4.58 10.03 32.79
N THR A 516 -5.13 9.61 31.66
CA THR A 516 -5.24 10.38 30.44
C THR A 516 -6.69 10.81 30.22
N TYR A 517 -6.86 11.81 29.37
CA TYR A 517 -8.12 12.53 29.17
C TYR A 517 -8.36 12.72 27.67
N ARG A 518 -9.59 13.01 27.29
CA ARG A 518 -9.84 13.56 25.96
C ARG A 518 -9.30 14.98 25.91
N PHE A 519 -8.84 15.46 24.76
CA PHE A 519 -8.38 16.85 24.64
C PHE A 519 -9.50 17.90 24.89
N ARG A 520 -10.75 17.45 24.80
CA ARG A 520 -11.98 18.21 25.11
C ARG A 520 -12.48 18.06 26.55
N ASP A 521 -11.84 17.23 27.39
CA ASP A 521 -12.26 17.08 28.78
C ASP A 521 -11.92 18.33 29.62
N PRO A 522 -12.78 18.77 30.56
CA PRO A 522 -12.53 19.94 31.42
C PRO A 522 -11.23 19.90 32.22
N GLU A 523 -10.68 18.71 32.45
CA GLU A 523 -9.41 18.52 33.13
C GLU A 523 -8.21 19.06 32.36
N VAL A 524 -8.31 19.20 31.04
CA VAL A 524 -7.21 19.64 30.17
C VAL A 524 -7.61 20.80 29.27
N PHE A 525 -8.87 20.84 28.82
CA PHE A 525 -9.40 21.89 27.97
C PHE A 525 -9.28 23.29 28.62
N GLY A 526 -8.83 24.28 27.83
CA GLY A 526 -8.61 25.66 28.27
C GLY A 526 -7.41 25.86 29.20
N LYS A 527 -6.73 24.79 29.64
CA LYS A 527 -5.56 24.88 30.50
C LYS A 527 -4.29 25.02 29.68
N THR A 528 -3.32 25.73 30.24
CA THR A 528 -1.96 25.81 29.69
C THR A 528 -1.13 24.66 30.25
N ILE A 529 -0.72 23.73 29.39
CA ILE A 529 0.14 22.59 29.70
C ILE A 529 1.44 22.78 28.91
N ASP A 530 2.58 22.77 29.60
CA ASP A 530 3.90 23.00 29.00
C ASP A 530 3.98 24.25 28.11
N GLY A 531 3.29 25.33 28.50
CA GLY A 531 3.24 26.59 27.76
C GLY A 531 2.26 26.61 26.57
N CYS A 532 1.50 25.54 26.35
CA CYS A 532 0.50 25.45 25.29
C CYS A 532 -0.92 25.40 25.88
N THR A 533 -1.77 26.35 25.48
CA THR A 533 -3.20 26.29 25.84
C THR A 533 -3.91 25.25 25.00
N ILE A 534 -4.53 24.28 25.66
CA ILE A 534 -5.27 23.20 25.01
C ILE A 534 -6.66 23.69 24.62
N THR A 535 -7.01 23.51 23.35
CA THR A 535 -8.25 23.99 22.73
C THR A 535 -8.99 22.88 22.00
N ALA A 536 -8.75 21.63 22.43
CA ALA A 536 -9.27 20.43 21.78
C ALA A 536 -8.84 20.29 20.30
N GLU A 537 -9.37 19.26 19.66
CA GLU A 537 -9.32 19.00 18.22
C GLU A 537 -9.83 20.20 17.43
N LEU A 538 -10.89 20.85 17.94
CA LEU A 538 -11.52 22.03 17.33
C LEU A 538 -10.54 23.18 17.11
N GLY A 539 -9.65 23.44 18.07
CA GLY A 539 -8.66 24.51 17.93
C GLY A 539 -7.53 24.21 16.95
N LEU A 540 -7.39 22.96 16.50
CA LEU A 540 -6.43 22.55 15.47
C LEU A 540 -7.09 22.36 14.11
N LEU A 541 -8.20 21.63 14.07
CA LEU A 541 -8.82 21.07 12.87
C LEU A 541 -10.19 21.68 12.56
N GLY A 542 -10.77 22.46 13.48
CA GLY A 542 -12.08 23.10 13.33
C GLY A 542 -13.29 22.16 13.48
N VAL A 543 -13.07 20.85 13.51
CA VAL A 543 -14.07 19.80 13.73
C VAL A 543 -13.56 18.82 14.79
N GLY A 544 -14.47 18.07 15.41
CA GLY A 544 -14.12 17.00 16.33
C GLY A 544 -15.14 15.87 16.30
N TYR A 545 -14.70 14.70 16.77
CA TYR A 545 -15.49 13.46 16.85
C TYR A 545 -16.92 13.66 17.35
N ILE A 546 -17.89 13.12 16.61
CA ILE A 546 -19.30 13.15 16.97
C ILE A 546 -19.98 11.77 16.88
N GLY A 547 -19.48 10.87 16.03
CA GLY A 547 -20.11 9.57 15.87
C GLY A 547 -19.39 8.62 14.92
N ASP A 548 -19.87 7.40 14.95
CA ASP A 548 -19.28 6.24 14.30
C ASP A 548 -20.32 5.25 13.79
N THR A 549 -19.88 4.32 12.96
CA THR A 549 -20.67 3.20 12.46
C THR A 549 -19.81 1.96 12.36
N ASN A 550 -20.37 0.80 12.69
CA ASN A 550 -19.69 -0.48 12.51
C ASN A 550 -19.67 -0.94 11.04
N ALA A 551 -20.31 -0.22 10.13
CA ALA A 551 -20.32 -0.53 8.71
C ALA A 551 -19.02 -0.07 8.04
N LEU A 552 -18.02 -0.95 7.98
CA LEU A 552 -16.71 -0.66 7.40
C LEU A 552 -16.81 -0.08 5.99
N TYR A 553 -17.58 -0.73 5.10
CA TYR A 553 -17.80 -0.27 3.74
C TYR A 553 -19.16 0.41 3.52
N GLY A 554 -19.97 0.54 4.56
CA GLY A 554 -21.14 1.41 4.55
C GLY A 554 -20.79 2.84 4.92
N GLY A 555 -21.79 3.71 4.98
CA GLY A 555 -21.61 5.10 5.38
C GLY A 555 -22.60 6.03 4.70
N TYR A 556 -22.17 7.25 4.43
CA TYR A 556 -22.99 8.33 3.88
C TYR A 556 -22.26 9.01 2.73
N SER A 557 -23.02 9.70 1.88
CA SER A 557 -22.44 10.55 0.84
C SER A 557 -21.83 11.80 1.46
N LEU A 558 -20.66 12.21 1.00
CA LEU A 558 -20.10 13.54 1.27
C LEU A 558 -20.89 14.57 0.45
N GLN A 559 -21.56 15.51 1.09
CA GLN A 559 -22.40 16.49 0.42
C GLN A 559 -21.75 17.88 0.44
N ILE A 560 -21.78 18.55 -0.73
CA ILE A 560 -21.25 19.90 -0.90
C ILE A 560 -22.23 20.89 -0.26
N LYS A 561 -21.80 21.60 0.78
CA LYS A 561 -22.66 22.51 1.54
C LYS A 561 -22.79 23.88 0.88
N LYS A 562 -21.67 24.44 0.44
CA LYS A 562 -21.59 25.80 -0.12
C LYS A 562 -20.61 25.85 -1.29
N ASP A 563 -20.70 26.92 -2.07
CA ASP A 563 -19.71 27.23 -3.10
C ASP A 563 -18.43 27.74 -2.44
N ASP A 564 -17.29 27.35 -2.97
CA ASP A 564 -15.97 27.68 -2.42
C ASP A 564 -14.89 27.58 -3.51
N PRO A 565 -13.87 28.45 -3.52
CA PRO A 565 -12.76 28.37 -4.49
C PRO A 565 -12.08 27.00 -4.60
N VAL A 566 -12.10 26.16 -3.56
CA VAL A 566 -11.57 24.79 -3.64
C VAL A 566 -12.38 23.86 -4.55
N LEU A 567 -13.60 24.25 -4.94
CA LEU A 567 -14.43 23.50 -5.89
C LEU A 567 -14.07 23.80 -7.35
N ARG A 568 -13.11 24.69 -7.62
CA ARG A 568 -12.74 25.10 -8.99
C ARG A 568 -12.42 23.90 -9.87
N GLY A 569 -13.08 23.83 -11.03
CA GLY A 569 -12.85 22.76 -12.01
C GLY A 569 -13.17 21.35 -11.49
N THR A 570 -14.07 21.21 -10.50
CA THR A 570 -14.62 19.92 -10.05
C THR A 570 -15.95 19.58 -10.72
N GLY A 571 -16.65 20.60 -11.25
CA GLY A 571 -18.02 20.51 -11.76
C GLY A 571 -19.12 20.57 -10.68
N LEU A 572 -18.75 20.34 -9.42
CA LEU A 572 -19.66 20.24 -8.27
C LEU A 572 -20.24 21.60 -7.87
N LYS A 573 -21.45 21.57 -7.32
CA LYS A 573 -22.21 22.72 -6.82
C LYS A 573 -22.81 22.39 -5.45
N PRO A 574 -23.24 23.40 -4.67
CA PRO A 574 -23.98 23.17 -3.43
C PRO A 574 -25.16 22.21 -3.65
N GLY A 575 -25.26 21.20 -2.80
CA GLY A 575 -26.24 20.13 -2.87
C GLY A 575 -25.76 18.85 -3.54
N ASP A 576 -24.72 18.91 -4.40
CA ASP A 576 -24.14 17.72 -5.03
C ASP A 576 -23.52 16.78 -4.00
N GLN A 577 -23.42 15.50 -4.35
CA GLN A 577 -22.97 14.44 -3.46
C GLN A 577 -21.87 13.59 -4.10
N ILE A 578 -20.88 13.23 -3.29
CA ILE A 578 -19.89 12.20 -3.60
C ILE A 578 -20.21 10.97 -2.73
N PRO A 579 -20.71 9.87 -3.32
CA PRO A 579 -21.18 8.72 -2.55
C PRO A 579 -20.10 8.10 -1.66
N LEU A 580 -20.52 7.63 -0.47
CA LEU A 580 -19.71 6.78 0.41
C LEU A 580 -18.33 7.36 0.78
N LEU A 581 -18.23 8.65 1.07
CA LEU A 581 -16.97 9.25 1.58
C LEU A 581 -17.09 9.72 3.04
N VAL A 582 -18.24 9.50 3.69
CA VAL A 582 -18.43 9.77 5.11
C VAL A 582 -18.72 8.48 5.84
N GLY A 583 -17.81 8.06 6.71
CA GLY A 583 -18.02 6.89 7.55
C GLY A 583 -16.75 6.28 8.11
N TYR A 584 -16.99 5.05 8.58
CA TYR A 584 -16.55 4.49 9.86
C TYR A 584 -16.66 5.47 11.04
N GLU A 585 -15.96 6.60 11.01
CA GLU A 585 -16.12 7.68 12.00
C GLU A 585 -16.18 9.04 11.31
N TRP A 586 -16.87 9.99 11.94
CA TRP A 586 -17.02 11.34 11.44
C TRP A 586 -16.99 12.39 12.54
N ASP A 587 -16.62 13.59 12.12
CA ASP A 587 -16.49 14.76 12.96
C ASP A 587 -17.55 15.81 12.59
N HIS A 588 -17.77 16.75 13.51
CA HIS A 588 -18.65 17.90 13.34
C HIS A 588 -18.01 19.13 13.99
N ILE A 589 -18.40 20.34 13.58
CA ILE A 589 -18.12 21.53 14.42
C ILE A 589 -18.90 21.39 15.74
N ASP A 590 -18.55 22.03 16.83
CA ASP A 590 -19.36 21.87 18.05
C ASP A 590 -20.79 22.45 17.85
N PRO A 591 -21.89 21.69 18.05
CA PRO A 591 -23.23 22.28 18.10
C PRO A 591 -23.37 23.28 19.24
N ASP A 592 -24.24 24.28 19.06
CA ASP A 592 -24.58 25.35 20.01
C ASP A 592 -24.29 25.07 21.51
N PRO A 593 -23.50 25.93 22.19
CA PRO A 593 -23.15 25.87 23.63
C PRO A 593 -24.32 25.72 24.63
N SER A 594 -25.57 25.88 24.18
CA SER A 594 -26.76 25.81 25.03
C SER A 594 -27.15 24.37 25.47
N ALA A 595 -26.62 23.33 24.82
CA ALA A 595 -27.03 21.94 25.07
C ALA A 595 -26.23 21.21 26.17
N GLN A 596 -25.05 21.69 26.59
CA GLN A 596 -24.18 20.99 27.57
C GLN A 596 -23.31 21.95 28.41
N PRO A 597 -23.42 21.96 29.76
CA PRO A 597 -22.59 22.82 30.63
C PRO A 597 -21.09 22.45 30.66
N GLN A 598 -20.72 21.25 30.19
CA GLN A 598 -19.39 20.65 30.29
C GLN A 598 -18.54 20.78 29.00
N THR A 599 -19.15 21.11 27.86
CA THR A 599 -18.51 21.26 26.54
C THR A 599 -18.72 22.67 25.99
N LYS A 600 -18.37 23.69 26.79
CA LYS A 600 -18.52 25.10 26.40
C LYS A 600 -17.53 25.46 25.29
N THR A 601 -17.88 25.22 24.04
CA THR A 601 -17.13 25.79 22.92
C THR A 601 -18.07 26.11 21.77
N GLY A 602 -18.41 27.39 21.61
CA GLY A 602 -18.77 27.82 20.26
C GLY A 602 -17.60 27.50 19.33
N THR A 603 -17.91 27.03 18.12
CA THR A 603 -16.95 26.94 17.01
C THR A 603 -15.99 28.13 17.03
N PRO A 604 -14.65 27.93 16.96
CA PRO A 604 -13.73 29.05 16.99
C PRO A 604 -14.11 30.08 15.92
N SER A 605 -14.09 31.36 16.26
CA SER A 605 -14.60 32.45 15.40
C SER A 605 -13.86 32.64 14.07
N PHE A 606 -12.88 31.79 13.77
CA PHE A 606 -12.14 31.75 12.51
C PHE A 606 -12.56 30.58 11.61
N VAL A 607 -13.37 29.64 12.11
CA VAL A 607 -13.94 28.54 11.32
C VAL A 607 -15.22 29.06 10.66
N ASP A 608 -15.05 29.86 9.61
CA ASP A 608 -16.16 30.54 8.92
C ASP A 608 -16.69 29.73 7.72
N SER A 609 -16.24 28.48 7.57
CA SER A 609 -16.25 27.79 6.28
C SER A 609 -16.42 26.28 6.40
N ILE A 610 -17.68 25.86 6.51
CA ILE A 610 -18.11 24.47 6.33
C ILE A 610 -18.22 24.23 4.82
N ILE A 611 -17.39 23.36 4.26
CA ILE A 611 -17.41 23.03 2.82
C ILE A 611 -18.25 21.77 2.57
N PHE A 612 -18.16 20.81 3.48
CA PHE A 612 -18.94 19.58 3.43
C PHE A 612 -19.87 19.49 4.63
N GLU A 613 -21.11 19.10 4.38
CA GLU A 613 -22.08 18.80 5.43
C GLU A 613 -23.01 17.70 4.95
N SER A 614 -22.90 16.52 5.57
CA SER A 614 -23.65 15.33 5.22
C SER A 614 -24.64 14.96 6.30
N THR A 615 -25.91 14.81 5.94
CA THR A 615 -26.96 14.34 6.86
C THR A 615 -26.82 12.83 7.15
N ILE A 616 -26.91 12.47 8.43
CA ILE A 616 -26.73 11.13 9.00
C ILE A 616 -28.10 10.52 9.32
N THR A 617 -28.94 10.33 8.29
CA THR A 617 -30.31 9.77 8.45
C THR A 617 -30.48 8.43 7.73
N ASP A 618 -29.91 8.28 6.53
CA ASP A 618 -30.09 7.10 5.68
C ASP A 618 -28.72 6.52 5.27
N PRO A 619 -28.13 5.58 6.03
CA PRO A 619 -26.85 5.01 5.67
C PRO A 619 -26.98 4.19 4.38
N ILE A 620 -26.04 4.37 3.47
CA ILE A 620 -25.84 3.47 2.34
C ILE A 620 -25.28 2.16 2.92
N PRO A 621 -25.99 1.02 2.77
CA PRO A 621 -25.61 -0.23 3.43
C PRO A 621 -24.26 -0.76 2.97
N ASP A 622 -23.53 -1.39 3.89
CA ASP A 622 -22.55 -2.41 3.53
C ASP A 622 -23.33 -3.64 2.99
N SER A 623 -22.71 -4.43 2.12
CA SER A 623 -23.28 -5.67 1.56
C SER A 623 -23.73 -6.71 2.61
N SER A 624 -23.44 -6.48 3.90
CA SER A 624 -23.94 -7.22 5.06
C SER A 624 -24.65 -6.28 6.05
N ASN A 625 -25.94 -6.56 6.31
CA ASN A 625 -26.83 -5.97 7.33
C ASN A 625 -26.22 -4.94 8.30
N VAL A 626 -26.64 -3.69 8.15
CA VAL A 626 -26.29 -2.58 9.06
C VAL A 626 -27.05 -2.74 10.37
N SER A 627 -26.37 -3.15 11.45
CA SER A 627 -26.86 -2.81 12.79
C SER A 627 -26.39 -1.39 13.09
N GLN A 628 -27.28 -0.40 12.97
CA GLN A 628 -27.08 0.91 13.59
C GLN A 628 -27.01 0.69 15.10
N SER A 629 -25.86 0.95 15.70
CA SER A 629 -25.77 1.40 17.10
C SER A 629 -24.32 1.57 17.47
N PHE A 630 -23.83 2.80 17.38
CA PHE A 630 -23.20 3.51 18.49
C PHE A 630 -23.11 4.99 18.07
N ILE A 631 -23.77 5.89 18.81
CA ILE A 631 -23.41 7.31 18.75
C ILE A 631 -22.48 7.47 19.94
N GLY A 632 -21.17 7.50 19.69
CA GLY A 632 -20.09 7.41 20.68
C GLY A 632 -20.04 8.50 21.77
N ASP A 633 -21.01 9.42 21.84
CA ASP A 633 -21.28 10.22 23.04
C ASP A 633 -22.81 10.37 23.18
N LEU A 634 -23.41 9.70 24.18
CA LEU A 634 -24.87 9.59 24.39
C LEU A 634 -25.60 10.96 24.49
N ALA A 635 -24.86 12.05 24.61
CA ALA A 635 -25.35 13.42 24.73
C ALA A 635 -25.58 14.14 23.38
N LEU A 636 -25.10 13.61 22.25
CA LEU A 636 -25.10 14.30 20.94
C LEU A 636 -26.07 13.70 19.91
N SER A 637 -27.02 12.88 20.34
CA SER A 637 -28.08 12.28 19.51
C SER A 637 -28.98 13.27 18.75
N ALA A 638 -28.84 14.58 19.01
CA ALA A 638 -29.49 15.66 18.26
C ALA A 638 -28.70 16.13 17.02
N VAL A 639 -27.39 15.86 16.92
CA VAL A 639 -26.56 16.23 15.78
C VAL A 639 -26.51 15.06 14.80
N GLN A 640 -27.23 15.20 13.68
CA GLN A 640 -27.30 14.20 12.62
C GLN A 640 -26.52 14.66 11.39
N THR A 641 -25.36 15.27 11.60
CA THR A 641 -24.52 15.80 10.52
C THR A 641 -23.05 15.43 10.73
N ALA A 642 -22.37 15.10 9.64
CA ALA A 642 -20.91 15.07 9.54
C ALA A 642 -20.44 16.29 8.74
N GLN A 643 -19.35 16.92 9.14
CA GLN A 643 -18.87 18.14 8.50
C GLN A 643 -17.37 18.12 8.20
N GLY A 644 -17.03 18.70 7.06
CA GLY A 644 -15.66 19.03 6.69
C GLY A 644 -15.50 20.53 6.52
N VAL A 645 -14.38 21.07 6.99
CA VAL A 645 -14.09 22.50 7.06
C VAL A 645 -12.81 22.85 6.31
N TYR A 646 -12.76 24.06 5.79
CA TYR A 646 -11.54 24.65 5.23
C TYR A 646 -11.46 26.12 5.61
N PHE A 647 -10.50 26.49 6.44
CA PHE A 647 -10.39 27.85 6.97
C PHE A 647 -8.95 28.36 6.95
N THR A 648 -8.79 29.65 7.23
CA THR A 648 -7.48 30.29 7.37
C THR A 648 -7.27 30.63 8.84
N ALA A 649 -6.23 30.06 9.46
CA ALA A 649 -5.85 30.38 10.82
C ALA A 649 -5.31 31.83 10.92
N PRO A 650 -5.26 32.44 12.11
CA PRO A 650 -4.73 33.80 12.29
C PRO A 650 -3.30 34.02 11.76
N SER A 651 -2.50 32.94 11.69
CA SER A 651 -1.15 32.94 11.12
C SER A 651 -1.10 33.03 9.59
N GLY A 652 -2.24 32.87 8.91
CA GLY A 652 -2.33 32.70 7.46
C GLY A 652 -2.26 31.25 6.98
N ALA A 653 -1.96 30.30 7.88
CA ALA A 653 -2.01 28.87 7.55
C ALA A 653 -3.42 28.46 7.11
N LYS A 654 -3.51 27.57 6.12
CA LYS A 654 -4.78 26.96 5.73
C LYS A 654 -4.96 25.64 6.48
N VAL A 655 -6.16 25.40 6.98
CA VAL A 655 -6.50 24.14 7.63
C VAL A 655 -7.68 23.54 6.90
N PHE A 656 -7.45 22.37 6.31
CA PHE A 656 -8.50 21.51 5.79
C PHE A 656 -8.68 20.31 6.72
N SER A 657 -9.91 20.07 7.15
CA SER A 657 -10.29 18.81 7.80
C SER A 657 -11.50 18.23 7.09
N ALA A 658 -11.34 17.03 6.55
CA ALA A 658 -12.40 16.33 5.83
C ALA A 658 -13.48 15.79 6.77
N GLY A 659 -13.14 15.59 8.06
CA GLY A 659 -14.06 15.18 9.11
C GLY A 659 -14.61 13.77 8.91
N SER A 660 -13.89 12.89 8.20
CA SER A 660 -14.22 11.47 8.12
C SER A 660 -13.04 10.58 7.68
N LEU A 661 -12.92 9.38 8.27
CA LEU A 661 -11.92 8.35 7.94
C LEU A 661 -11.96 7.94 6.45
N GLN A 662 -13.16 7.79 5.91
CA GLN A 662 -13.39 7.23 4.57
C GLN A 662 -13.01 8.16 3.43
N THR A 663 -12.69 9.43 3.72
CA THR A 663 -12.37 10.43 2.71
C THR A 663 -11.08 10.11 1.94
N SER A 664 -10.13 9.44 2.59
CA SER A 664 -8.92 8.89 1.96
C SER A 664 -9.22 7.94 0.78
N TRP A 665 -10.34 7.23 0.81
CA TRP A 665 -10.75 6.30 -0.25
C TRP A 665 -11.26 7.01 -1.52
N GLY A 666 -11.58 8.30 -1.40
CA GLY A 666 -11.87 9.17 -2.54
C GLY A 666 -10.63 9.49 -3.37
N LEU A 667 -9.42 9.33 -2.80
CA LEU A 667 -8.15 9.58 -3.47
C LEU A 667 -7.63 8.36 -4.25
N ASP A 668 -7.72 7.17 -3.66
CA ASP A 668 -7.33 5.90 -4.27
C ASP A 668 -8.20 4.80 -3.62
N SER A 669 -8.51 3.74 -4.34
CA SER A 669 -9.40 2.67 -3.87
C SER A 669 -8.74 1.31 -3.74
N TRP A 670 -7.41 1.29 -3.53
CA TRP A 670 -6.69 0.04 -3.32
C TRP A 670 -7.32 -0.76 -2.16
N LYS A 671 -7.78 -1.97 -2.50
CA LYS A 671 -8.52 -2.91 -1.63
C LYS A 671 -9.74 -2.31 -0.91
N VAL A 672 -10.38 -1.29 -1.50
CA VAL A 672 -11.66 -0.74 -1.06
C VAL A 672 -12.75 -1.25 -2.01
N PHE A 673 -13.86 -1.77 -1.45
CA PHE A 673 -14.96 -2.33 -2.22
C PHE A 673 -16.31 -1.77 -1.72
N PRO A 674 -17.18 -1.23 -2.60
CA PRO A 674 -16.88 -0.86 -3.99
C PRO A 674 -15.79 0.21 -4.07
N SER A 675 -15.20 0.39 -5.26
CA SER A 675 -14.25 1.49 -5.50
C SER A 675 -14.90 2.84 -5.22
N ARG A 676 -14.17 3.74 -4.57
CA ARG A 676 -14.63 5.07 -4.11
C ARG A 676 -13.85 6.23 -4.71
N GLU A 677 -12.84 5.95 -5.54
CA GLU A 677 -12.01 6.96 -6.20
C GLU A 677 -12.89 7.95 -6.96
N SER A 678 -12.72 9.24 -6.67
CA SER A 678 -13.56 10.31 -7.21
C SER A 678 -12.69 11.41 -7.77
N LYS A 679 -12.70 11.59 -9.10
CA LYS A 679 -11.94 12.68 -9.76
C LYS A 679 -12.33 14.07 -9.24
N PRO A 680 -13.63 14.39 -9.03
CA PRO A 680 -14.00 15.65 -8.39
C PRO A 680 -13.40 15.80 -6.99
N TYR A 681 -13.42 14.75 -6.16
CA TYR A 681 -12.83 14.80 -4.82
C TYR A 681 -11.30 14.98 -4.87
N GLN A 682 -10.61 14.23 -5.73
CA GLN A 682 -9.18 14.43 -5.96
C GLN A 682 -8.88 15.88 -6.36
N ARG A 683 -9.69 16.46 -7.27
CA ARG A 683 -9.54 17.85 -7.70
C ARG A 683 -9.71 18.85 -6.56
N ILE A 684 -10.61 18.60 -5.61
CA ILE A 684 -10.71 19.40 -4.38
C ILE A 684 -9.38 19.36 -3.61
N ILE A 685 -8.81 18.16 -3.38
CA ILE A 685 -7.56 18.03 -2.63
C ILE A 685 -6.38 18.67 -3.37
N TYR A 686 -6.32 18.56 -4.71
CA TYR A 686 -5.38 19.35 -5.52
C TYR A 686 -5.54 20.84 -5.27
N ASN A 687 -6.77 21.37 -5.35
CA ASN A 687 -7.01 22.79 -5.21
C ASN A 687 -6.59 23.30 -3.81
N MET A 688 -6.84 22.52 -2.76
CA MET A 688 -6.42 22.83 -1.39
C MET A 688 -4.89 22.85 -1.24
N LEU A 689 -4.19 21.90 -1.85
CA LEU A 689 -2.72 21.85 -1.84
C LEU A 689 -2.13 23.02 -2.66
N GLU A 690 -2.70 23.33 -3.82
CA GLU A 690 -2.27 24.48 -4.64
C GLU A 690 -2.47 25.80 -3.90
N ASP A 691 -3.56 25.96 -3.13
CA ASP A 691 -3.84 27.15 -2.31
C ASP A 691 -2.82 27.39 -1.19
N ILE A 692 -2.11 26.35 -0.74
CA ILE A 692 -1.01 26.43 0.24
C ILE A 692 0.37 26.47 -0.43
N GLY A 693 0.42 26.51 -1.76
CA GLY A 693 1.66 26.55 -2.53
C GLY A 693 2.34 25.18 -2.71
N VAL A 694 1.62 24.09 -2.48
CA VAL A 694 2.10 22.72 -2.66
C VAL A 694 1.57 22.17 -3.98
N TRP A 695 2.47 21.83 -4.91
CA TRP A 695 2.11 21.48 -6.28
C TRP A 695 2.39 20.00 -6.56
N SER A 696 1.47 19.34 -7.25
CA SER A 696 1.73 18.01 -7.81
C SER A 696 2.77 18.08 -8.91
N GLY A 697 3.56 17.02 -9.06
CA GLY A 697 4.53 16.90 -10.15
C GLY A 697 3.87 16.75 -11.52
N PHE A 698 2.71 16.10 -11.59
CA PHE A 698 1.93 15.95 -12.82
C PHE A 698 0.78 16.95 -12.90
N GLU A 699 0.30 17.21 -14.12
CA GLU A 699 -0.92 17.99 -14.33
C GLU A 699 -2.11 17.27 -13.65
N PRO A 700 -2.87 17.95 -12.78
CA PRO A 700 -4.07 17.37 -12.20
C PRO A 700 -5.06 16.97 -13.31
N PRO A 701 -5.72 15.80 -13.17
CA PRO A 701 -6.73 15.38 -14.14
C PRO A 701 -7.88 16.39 -14.19
N GLN A 702 -8.31 16.76 -15.40
CA GLN A 702 -9.53 17.55 -15.61
C GLN A 702 -10.74 16.71 -15.18
N SER A 703 -11.67 17.28 -14.40
CA SER A 703 -12.94 16.63 -14.10
C SER A 703 -13.84 16.70 -15.35
N SER A 704 -13.71 15.74 -16.26
CA SER A 704 -14.65 15.58 -17.38
C SER A 704 -16.02 15.16 -16.87
#